data_AF-A0A1M6CBY6-F1
#
_entry.id   AF-A0A1M6CBY6-F1
#
_cell.length_a   1.000
_cell.length_b   1.000
_cell.length_c   1.000
_cell.angle_alpha   90.00
_cell.angle_beta   90.00
_cell.angle_gamma   90.00
#
_symmetry.space_group_name_H-M   'P 1'
#
loop_
_entity.id
_entity.type
_entity.pdbx_description
1 polymer ?
#
loop_
_entity_poly.entity_id
_entity_poly.type
_entity_poly.pdbx_seq_one_letter_code
_entity_poly.pdbx_strand_id
1 'polypeptide(L)'
;MLKTININDNWLFIKDKNVSESVTLPHCFNGIDGQSGNGMFKGECCYQKSLNINEEELEKFIFLEIGAASLVSKVYVNGELAGESSCGFSMYRVFLTPFLKAGENTISIKVDNRRNDAVYPLMADFSFYGGLYRDVNLIIRDSLHFDLMDNSRDGIYLTQKGLSEGKFELKINGKIINELAETKDVKVDFKLINKEEEIVYSKVIDVNVSKEENFELLETINDVIVWQGIENPYLYKVQIDLVHNGQIYDERVIEIGFRTVEITPDRGVFLNGKSIKLNGVSRHQDFDGIGNALTKEHMELDMSIIKEVGANSVRLSHYQHDDYFYTLCDREGILAWAEIPFISVPTTADKENKNAKDQLERLIKQAYNHSSIYCWGVQNEITIAIENEKIYEMVKELATIARELDSSRFIAQANIHSVANESPLNDITDFVGYNLYYGWYYKEMKDLAIRLDEFHNARPNTPVMVTEYGVDTNPDLHSYNPTVKDYTEEYQLLFQNNALKTFNEREFILGGYVWAMFDFGSEIRNEGGKKGRNQKGLVTIDRKIKKDAFYLCKAYWSKELFVKLAGSRFVNRHEELNDIVVLSNVENIKLYVNEKFIAELNDKEPMKKFSNVKLELGENIVKVEAIDNNKNTYTDEITLNRTEEEDESYVLKKPETTTHVTNWFQKFDLTDVQEVTLKEGYYSTFDTLDELYKNEEAKAVFKKYFGDIAESSQMSAMRGLMTIDSMSKRSRFNIPKELLSVINKELNVIPKN
;
A
#
# COMPACT_ATOMS: atom_id res chain seq x y z
N MET A 1 30.98 -14.89 19.50
CA MET A 1 30.58 -13.49 19.22
C MET A 1 29.13 -13.50 18.78
N LEU A 2 28.25 -12.81 19.50
CA LEU A 2 26.87 -12.56 19.06
C LEU A 2 26.94 -11.84 17.72
N LYS A 3 26.31 -12.40 16.69
CA LYS A 3 26.44 -11.84 15.35
C LYS A 3 25.18 -12.06 14.55
N THR A 4 24.77 -11.02 13.84
CA THR A 4 23.86 -11.11 12.71
C THR A 4 24.72 -10.95 11.46
N ILE A 5 24.67 -11.93 10.55
CA ILE A 5 25.47 -11.95 9.34
C ILE A 5 24.51 -11.87 8.15
N ASN A 6 24.57 -10.79 7.38
CA ASN A 6 23.88 -10.75 6.10
C ASN A 6 24.53 -11.75 5.14
N ILE A 7 23.71 -12.60 4.52
CA ILE A 7 24.16 -13.63 3.60
C ILE A 7 23.53 -13.45 2.22
N ASN A 8 23.43 -12.22 1.72
CA ASN A 8 22.79 -11.93 0.43
C ASN A 8 23.62 -12.35 -0.80
N ASP A 9 24.95 -12.40 -0.71
CA ASP A 9 25.79 -12.61 -1.89
C ASP A 9 25.86 -14.08 -2.33
N ASN A 10 26.07 -14.33 -3.63
CA ASN A 10 26.45 -15.64 -4.18
C ASN A 10 25.47 -16.79 -3.89
N TRP A 11 24.16 -16.56 -4.03
CA TRP A 11 23.18 -17.65 -4.05
C TRP A 11 23.14 -18.31 -5.42
N LEU A 12 23.12 -19.65 -5.45
CA LEU A 12 22.82 -20.40 -6.66
C LEU A 12 21.30 -20.43 -6.84
N PHE A 13 20.78 -19.64 -7.77
CA PHE A 13 19.38 -19.63 -8.17
C PHE A 13 19.12 -20.66 -9.26
N ILE A 14 18.02 -21.40 -9.17
CA ILE A 14 17.64 -22.45 -10.10
C ILE A 14 16.18 -22.24 -10.52
N LYS A 15 15.98 -22.00 -11.82
CA LYS A 15 14.68 -21.89 -12.49
C LYS A 15 14.54 -23.03 -13.50
N ASP A 16 13.47 -23.81 -13.41
CA ASP A 16 13.14 -24.91 -14.34
C ASP A 16 14.20 -26.02 -14.54
N LYS A 17 14.71 -26.59 -13.42
CA LYS A 17 15.58 -27.80 -13.31
C LYS A 17 16.89 -27.83 -14.13
N ASN A 18 17.12 -26.93 -15.08
CA ASN A 18 18.24 -26.99 -16.03
C ASN A 18 19.02 -25.67 -16.18
N VAL A 19 18.52 -24.55 -15.64
CA VAL A 19 19.22 -23.27 -15.67
C VAL A 19 19.52 -22.85 -14.24
N SER A 20 20.81 -22.74 -13.93
CA SER A 20 21.27 -22.17 -12.68
C SER A 20 22.14 -20.95 -12.94
N GLU A 21 21.99 -19.94 -12.08
CA GLU A 21 22.77 -18.71 -12.13
C GLU A 21 23.11 -18.24 -10.72
N SER A 22 24.22 -17.51 -10.58
CA SER A 22 24.58 -16.89 -9.32
C SER A 22 23.85 -15.56 -9.20
N VAL A 23 23.10 -15.36 -8.11
CA VAL A 23 22.36 -14.13 -7.82
C VAL A 23 22.77 -13.56 -6.48
N THR A 24 22.51 -12.27 -6.31
CA THR A 24 22.66 -11.55 -5.03
C THR A 24 21.28 -11.08 -4.60
N LEU A 25 20.96 -11.24 -3.31
CA LEU A 25 19.70 -10.76 -2.75
C LEU A 25 19.79 -9.26 -2.44
N PRO A 26 18.68 -8.52 -2.49
CA PRO A 26 17.32 -8.98 -2.83
C PRO A 26 17.21 -9.39 -4.32
N HIS A 27 16.47 -10.47 -4.59
CA HIS A 27 16.29 -11.00 -5.94
C HIS A 27 14.82 -11.34 -6.23
N CYS A 28 14.35 -10.92 -7.40
CA CYS A 28 12.99 -11.13 -7.91
C CYS A 28 13.06 -11.76 -9.31
N PHE A 29 12.55 -12.99 -9.45
CA PHE A 29 12.54 -13.66 -10.77
C PHE A 29 11.42 -13.16 -11.70
N ASN A 30 10.67 -12.15 -11.26
CA ASN A 30 9.62 -11.45 -12.01
C ASN A 30 9.91 -9.96 -12.25
N GLY A 31 11.16 -9.51 -12.09
CA GLY A 31 11.49 -8.09 -12.20
C GLY A 31 11.15 -7.47 -13.56
N ILE A 32 11.22 -8.27 -14.64
CA ILE A 32 10.92 -7.84 -16.01
C ILE A 32 9.52 -8.27 -16.45
N ASP A 33 9.20 -9.56 -16.35
CA ASP A 33 7.95 -10.10 -16.93
C ASP A 33 6.69 -9.61 -16.19
N GLY A 34 6.79 -9.43 -14.87
CA GLY A 34 5.72 -8.91 -14.01
C GLY A 34 5.32 -7.45 -14.31
N GLN A 35 6.09 -6.72 -15.10
CA GLN A 35 5.80 -5.33 -15.47
C GLN A 35 5.57 -5.15 -16.99
N SER A 36 5.60 -6.24 -17.75
CA SER A 36 5.57 -6.23 -19.21
C SER A 36 4.16 -6.27 -19.81
N GLY A 37 3.21 -6.85 -19.08
CA GLY A 37 1.85 -7.14 -19.56
C GLY A 37 1.77 -8.21 -20.66
N ASN A 38 2.85 -8.99 -20.85
CA ASN A 38 2.90 -10.10 -21.81
C ASN A 38 2.85 -11.48 -21.12
N GLY A 39 2.41 -11.51 -19.84
CA GLY A 39 2.40 -12.68 -18.97
C GLY A 39 3.60 -12.72 -18.02
N MET A 40 3.38 -13.25 -16.83
CA MET A 40 4.38 -13.40 -15.76
C MET A 40 4.61 -14.88 -15.46
N PHE A 41 5.87 -15.28 -15.27
CA PHE A 41 6.22 -16.62 -14.80
C PHE A 41 5.66 -16.86 -13.40
N LYS A 42 4.99 -18.01 -13.23
CA LYS A 42 4.45 -18.50 -11.96
C LYS A 42 4.92 -19.93 -11.72
N GLY A 43 5.74 -20.15 -10.70
CA GLY A 43 6.34 -21.45 -10.44
C GLY A 43 7.21 -21.50 -9.19
N GLU A 44 7.62 -22.71 -8.84
CA GLU A 44 8.60 -22.93 -7.78
C GLU A 44 10.03 -22.74 -8.34
N CYS A 45 10.82 -21.90 -7.68
CA CYS A 45 12.25 -21.76 -7.90
C CYS A 45 13.04 -22.10 -6.63
N CYS A 46 14.32 -22.42 -6.76
CA CYS A 46 15.19 -22.78 -5.64
C CYS A 46 16.38 -21.83 -5.54
N TYR A 47 16.71 -21.39 -4.33
CA TYR A 47 17.93 -20.67 -3.99
C TYR A 47 18.79 -21.57 -3.11
N GLN A 48 20.06 -21.78 -3.45
CA GLN A 48 20.97 -22.59 -2.65
C GLN A 48 22.21 -21.80 -2.23
N LYS A 49 22.66 -22.05 -0.99
CA LYS A 49 23.88 -21.47 -0.44
C LYS A 49 24.62 -22.48 0.41
N SER A 50 25.93 -22.57 0.21
CA SER A 50 26.81 -23.32 1.11
C SER A 50 27.23 -22.46 2.29
N LEU A 51 27.14 -23.02 3.49
CA LEU A 51 27.63 -22.44 4.74
C LEU A 51 28.65 -23.38 5.35
N ASN A 52 29.82 -22.86 5.73
CA ASN A 52 30.81 -23.64 6.47
C ASN A 52 30.70 -23.31 7.96
N ILE A 53 30.36 -24.31 8.77
CA ILE A 53 30.14 -24.18 10.22
C ILE A 53 31.24 -24.96 10.94
N ASN A 54 31.96 -24.31 11.86
CA ASN A 54 32.98 -24.98 12.67
C ASN A 54 32.38 -25.65 13.92
N GLU A 55 33.15 -26.47 14.63
CA GLU A 55 32.65 -27.21 15.80
C GLU A 55 32.19 -26.28 16.95
N GLU A 56 32.86 -25.14 17.17
CA GLU A 56 32.49 -24.17 18.22
C GLU A 56 31.18 -23.45 17.89
N GLU A 57 30.89 -23.23 16.61
CA GLU A 57 29.62 -22.64 16.15
C GLU A 57 28.43 -23.58 16.36
N LEU A 58 28.63 -24.90 16.37
CA LEU A 58 27.55 -25.86 16.66
C LEU A 58 27.10 -25.84 18.13
N GLU A 59 27.90 -25.28 19.03
CA GLU A 59 27.51 -25.04 20.42
C GLU A 59 26.60 -23.81 20.58
N LYS A 60 26.34 -23.08 19.48
CA LYS A 60 25.51 -21.87 19.45
C LYS A 60 24.12 -22.14 18.90
N PHE A 61 23.25 -21.15 19.09
CA PHE A 61 21.88 -21.14 18.59
C PHE A 61 21.82 -20.32 17.31
N ILE A 62 21.72 -21.02 16.19
CA ILE A 62 21.82 -20.45 14.86
C ILE A 62 20.43 -20.44 14.23
N PHE A 63 19.99 -19.27 13.77
CA PHE A 63 18.71 -19.06 13.11
C PHE A 63 18.93 -18.48 11.71
N LEU A 64 18.09 -18.88 10.77
CA LEU A 64 17.97 -18.23 9.47
C LEU A 64 16.80 -17.26 9.54
N GLU A 65 17.07 -15.97 9.35
CA GLU A 65 16.05 -14.93 9.21
C GLU A 65 15.89 -14.61 7.73
N ILE A 66 14.67 -14.73 7.22
CA ILE A 66 14.32 -14.45 5.84
C ILE A 66 13.39 -13.25 5.85
N GLY A 67 13.83 -12.11 5.31
CA GLY A 67 13.11 -10.84 5.38
C GLY A 67 11.76 -10.86 4.65
N ALA A 68 11.68 -11.59 3.54
CA ALA A 68 10.45 -11.98 2.86
C ALA A 68 10.74 -13.00 1.73
N ALA A 69 9.82 -13.93 1.51
CA ALA A 69 9.88 -14.89 0.42
C ALA A 69 8.49 -15.08 -0.20
N SER A 70 8.28 -14.53 -1.40
CA SER A 70 6.94 -14.44 -2.00
C SER A 70 6.64 -15.58 -2.97
N LEU A 71 5.52 -16.32 -2.86
CA LEU A 71 4.42 -16.17 -1.87
C LEU A 71 4.46 -17.24 -0.78
N VAL A 72 4.93 -18.44 -1.11
CA VAL A 72 5.12 -19.56 -0.18
C VAL A 72 6.57 -20.03 -0.26
N SER A 73 7.15 -20.39 0.87
CA SER A 73 8.55 -20.82 0.95
C SER A 73 8.79 -22.00 1.87
N LYS A 74 9.81 -22.80 1.53
CA LYS A 74 10.27 -23.95 2.31
C LYS A 74 11.79 -23.94 2.41
N VAL A 75 12.31 -24.06 3.63
CA VAL A 75 13.74 -24.06 3.94
C VAL A 75 14.18 -25.50 4.19
N TYR A 76 15.21 -25.92 3.48
CA TYR A 76 15.88 -27.20 3.67
C TYR A 76 17.34 -26.99 4.07
N VAL A 77 17.83 -27.81 4.98
CA VAL A 77 19.24 -27.86 5.40
C VAL A 77 19.74 -29.27 5.17
N ASN A 78 20.79 -29.42 4.36
CA ASN A 78 21.35 -30.73 4.02
C ASN A 78 20.31 -31.73 3.44
N GLY A 79 19.24 -31.21 2.83
CA GLY A 79 18.14 -32.00 2.26
C GLY A 79 16.95 -32.25 3.22
N GLU A 80 17.07 -31.90 4.50
CA GLU A 80 16.00 -32.05 5.49
C GLU A 80 15.17 -30.76 5.61
N LEU A 81 13.84 -30.88 5.71
CA LEU A 81 12.94 -29.73 5.85
C LEU A 81 13.07 -29.12 7.25
N ALA A 82 13.51 -27.87 7.32
CA ALA A 82 13.75 -27.15 8.57
C ALA A 82 12.63 -26.15 8.92
N GLY A 83 11.93 -25.58 7.91
CA GLY A 83 10.84 -24.64 8.15
C GLY A 83 10.08 -24.25 6.89
N GLU A 84 8.93 -23.60 7.05
CA GLU A 84 8.06 -23.13 5.97
C GLU A 84 7.33 -21.84 6.33
N SER A 85 6.94 -21.07 5.32
CA SER A 85 6.13 -19.85 5.48
C SER A 85 5.14 -19.72 4.32
N SER A 86 3.90 -19.36 4.66
CA SER A 86 2.83 -19.02 3.69
C SER A 86 2.49 -17.53 3.73
N CYS A 87 3.46 -16.69 4.08
CA CYS A 87 3.35 -15.23 4.06
C CYS A 87 4.46 -14.66 3.17
N GLY A 88 4.05 -13.96 2.12
CA GLY A 88 4.98 -13.40 1.13
C GLY A 88 5.61 -12.07 1.50
N PHE A 89 5.22 -11.43 2.61
CA PHE A 89 5.54 -10.02 2.89
C PHE A 89 6.14 -9.75 4.28
N SER A 90 6.10 -10.73 5.16
CA SER A 90 6.63 -10.63 6.52
C SER A 90 7.91 -11.43 6.66
N MET A 91 8.76 -11.00 7.59
CA MET A 91 9.94 -11.77 7.97
C MET A 91 9.51 -13.05 8.71
N TYR A 92 10.32 -14.11 8.62
CA TYR A 92 10.19 -15.28 9.48
C TYR A 92 11.57 -15.88 9.77
N ARG A 93 11.65 -16.65 10.86
CA ARG A 93 12.88 -17.31 11.30
C ARG A 93 12.76 -18.82 11.32
N VAL A 94 13.86 -19.50 11.05
CA VAL A 94 13.99 -20.96 11.15
C VAL A 94 15.18 -21.28 12.04
N PHE A 95 14.95 -22.06 13.10
CA PHE A 95 16.04 -22.54 13.96
C PHE A 95 16.85 -23.63 13.24
N LEU A 96 18.11 -23.33 12.91
CA LEU A 96 18.95 -24.17 12.06
C LEU A 96 19.80 -25.18 12.83
N THR A 97 20.22 -24.88 14.06
CA THR A 97 21.18 -25.71 14.81
C THR A 97 20.89 -27.22 14.76
N PRO A 98 19.63 -27.71 14.90
CA PRO A 98 19.34 -29.15 14.85
C PRO A 98 19.68 -29.84 13.51
N PHE A 99 19.85 -29.08 12.43
CA PHE A 99 20.07 -29.58 11.07
C PHE A 99 21.50 -29.36 10.56
N LEU A 100 22.33 -28.64 11.33
CA LEU A 100 23.70 -28.30 10.96
C LEU A 100 24.69 -29.39 11.39
N LYS A 101 25.78 -29.51 10.64
CA LYS A 101 26.94 -30.37 10.96
C LYS A 101 28.23 -29.57 10.82
N ALA A 102 29.32 -30.10 11.38
CA ALA A 102 30.64 -29.48 11.21
C ALA A 102 31.09 -29.57 9.75
N GLY A 103 31.72 -28.51 9.26
CA GLY A 103 32.12 -28.34 7.85
C GLY A 103 31.00 -27.75 6.99
N GLU A 104 30.92 -28.22 5.75
CA GLU A 104 29.99 -27.67 4.75
C GLU A 104 28.55 -28.14 4.98
N ASN A 105 27.62 -27.17 4.95
CA ASN A 105 26.19 -27.33 5.00
C ASN A 105 25.55 -26.67 3.78
N THR A 106 24.52 -27.28 3.20
CA THR A 106 23.76 -26.66 2.11
C THR A 106 22.40 -26.19 2.62
N ILE A 107 22.15 -24.89 2.52
CA ILE A 107 20.83 -24.29 2.73
C ILE A 107 20.15 -24.19 1.37
N SER A 108 18.91 -24.67 1.26
CA SER A 108 18.08 -24.53 0.07
C SER A 108 16.75 -23.90 0.45
N ILE A 109 16.39 -22.79 -0.18
CA ILE A 109 15.10 -22.12 0.01
C ILE A 109 14.31 -22.24 -1.29
N LYS A 110 13.22 -23.00 -1.25
CA LYS A 110 12.27 -23.09 -2.34
C LYS A 110 11.22 -22.02 -2.19
N VAL A 111 10.90 -21.30 -3.26
CA VAL A 111 9.95 -20.19 -3.27
C VAL A 111 8.98 -20.38 -4.43
N ASP A 112 7.68 -20.26 -4.17
CA ASP A 112 6.60 -20.49 -5.13
C ASP A 112 5.60 -19.33 -5.12
N ASN A 113 5.38 -18.72 -6.29
CA ASN A 113 4.40 -17.65 -6.50
C ASN A 113 3.17 -18.09 -7.31
N ARG A 114 2.98 -19.40 -7.51
CA ARG A 114 1.72 -19.93 -8.05
C ARG A 114 0.56 -19.59 -7.14
N ARG A 115 -0.62 -19.47 -7.73
CA ARG A 115 -1.86 -19.24 -6.99
C ARG A 115 -2.08 -20.37 -5.97
N ASN A 116 -2.32 -19.98 -4.73
CA ASN A 116 -2.76 -20.84 -3.65
C ASN A 116 -4.02 -20.21 -3.05
N ASP A 117 -5.16 -20.90 -3.14
CA ASP A 117 -6.46 -20.34 -2.73
C ASP A 117 -6.57 -20.10 -1.21
N ALA A 118 -5.61 -20.58 -0.41
CA ALA A 118 -5.54 -20.33 1.03
C ALA A 118 -4.54 -19.21 1.42
N VAL A 119 -3.82 -18.61 0.47
CA VAL A 119 -2.76 -17.63 0.76
C VAL A 119 -3.04 -16.31 0.07
N TYR A 120 -3.19 -15.25 0.85
CA TYR A 120 -3.40 -13.90 0.34
C TYR A 120 -2.09 -13.24 -0.13
N PRO A 121 -2.13 -12.40 -1.18
CA PRO A 121 -3.32 -11.96 -1.94
C PRO A 121 -3.82 -13.00 -2.95
N LEU A 122 -5.15 -13.06 -3.13
CA LEU A 122 -5.81 -13.96 -4.08
C LEU A 122 -6.15 -13.29 -5.42
N MET A 123 -6.57 -12.03 -5.35
CA MET A 123 -6.88 -11.20 -6.51
C MET A 123 -6.59 -9.74 -6.14
N ALA A 124 -5.75 -9.07 -6.92
CA ALA A 124 -5.49 -7.64 -6.77
C ALA A 124 -4.94 -7.06 -8.07
N ASP A 125 -4.90 -5.74 -8.15
CA ASP A 125 -4.38 -4.99 -9.31
C ASP A 125 -2.88 -4.69 -9.19
N PHE A 126 -2.08 -5.65 -8.72
CA PHE A 126 -0.62 -5.55 -8.71
C PHE A 126 0.01 -6.91 -8.98
N SER A 127 1.23 -6.92 -9.50
CA SER A 127 1.94 -8.17 -9.81
C SER A 127 2.40 -8.91 -8.55
N PHE A 128 2.13 -10.21 -8.50
CA PHE A 128 2.56 -11.09 -7.39
C PHE A 128 3.97 -11.61 -7.68
N TYR A 129 4.94 -10.72 -7.52
CA TYR A 129 6.35 -10.99 -7.75
C TYR A 129 6.87 -12.14 -6.87
N GLY A 130 7.59 -13.09 -7.45
CA GLY A 130 8.21 -14.20 -6.71
C GLY A 130 9.72 -14.05 -6.51
N GLY A 131 10.21 -14.57 -5.38
CA GLY A 131 11.64 -14.61 -5.06
C GLY A 131 11.97 -14.32 -3.60
N LEU A 132 13.27 -14.29 -3.31
CA LEU A 132 13.85 -13.81 -2.03
C LEU A 132 14.18 -12.33 -2.19
N TYR A 133 13.13 -11.51 -2.16
CA TYR A 133 13.19 -10.10 -2.57
C TYR A 133 13.53 -9.14 -1.41
N ARG A 134 13.89 -9.67 -0.24
CA ARG A 134 14.46 -8.95 0.90
C ARG A 134 15.64 -9.73 1.47
N ASP A 135 16.37 -9.10 2.37
CA ASP A 135 17.58 -9.65 3.00
C ASP A 135 17.36 -11.01 3.66
N VAL A 136 18.42 -11.83 3.63
CA VAL A 136 18.51 -13.07 4.42
C VAL A 136 19.71 -12.97 5.34
N ASN A 137 19.48 -13.23 6.64
CA ASN A 137 20.49 -13.12 7.68
C ASN A 137 20.68 -14.45 8.43
N LEU A 138 21.90 -14.72 8.85
CA LEU A 138 22.22 -15.73 9.86
C LEU A 138 22.32 -15.04 11.23
N ILE A 139 21.48 -15.44 12.18
CA ILE A 139 21.49 -14.92 13.54
C ILE A 139 22.10 -15.97 14.45
N ILE A 140 23.22 -15.62 15.10
CA ILE A 140 23.94 -16.50 16.02
C ILE A 140 23.81 -15.91 17.43
N ARG A 141 23.29 -16.70 18.36
CA ARG A 141 23.13 -16.34 19.78
C ARG A 141 23.77 -17.37 20.70
N ASP A 142 24.14 -16.90 21.88
CA ASP A 142 24.45 -17.75 23.02
C ASP A 142 23.15 -18.33 23.61
N SER A 143 23.27 -19.20 24.62
CA SER A 143 22.11 -19.88 25.22
C SER A 143 21.09 -18.97 25.89
N LEU A 144 21.46 -17.73 26.20
CA LEU A 144 20.58 -16.75 26.82
C LEU A 144 20.38 -15.59 25.84
N HIS A 145 19.14 -15.34 25.42
CA HIS A 145 18.82 -14.28 24.47
C HIS A 145 17.36 -13.82 24.60
N PHE A 146 17.01 -12.68 24.01
CA PHE A 146 15.60 -12.32 23.84
C PHE A 146 14.95 -13.24 22.81
N ASP A 147 13.65 -13.50 22.96
CA ASP A 147 12.92 -14.44 22.09
C ASP A 147 13.03 -14.03 20.62
N LEU A 148 13.50 -14.96 19.78
CA LEU A 148 13.65 -14.79 18.34
C LEU A 148 12.49 -15.45 17.57
N MET A 149 11.66 -16.24 18.24
CA MET A 149 10.64 -17.10 17.61
C MET A 149 9.21 -16.64 17.94
N ASP A 150 9.04 -15.45 18.52
CA ASP A 150 7.73 -14.88 18.89
C ASP A 150 6.99 -14.17 17.72
N ASN A 151 7.50 -14.31 16.49
CA ASN A 151 7.11 -13.62 15.26
C ASN A 151 7.45 -12.13 15.18
N SER A 152 8.06 -11.53 16.21
CA SER A 152 8.51 -10.13 16.17
C SER A 152 9.93 -9.98 15.62
N ARG A 153 10.30 -8.73 15.34
CA ARG A 153 11.67 -8.38 14.96
C ARG A 153 12.61 -8.43 16.16
N ASP A 154 12.25 -7.78 17.26
CA ASP A 154 13.20 -7.52 18.34
C ASP A 154 13.08 -8.47 19.54
N GLY A 155 11.95 -9.17 19.67
CA GLY A 155 11.57 -9.88 20.91
C GLY A 155 11.19 -8.92 22.06
N ILE A 156 11.05 -7.64 21.72
CA ILE A 156 10.82 -6.51 22.63
C ILE A 156 9.71 -5.63 22.05
N TYR A 157 8.83 -5.18 22.93
CA TYR A 157 7.73 -4.28 22.61
C TYR A 157 7.82 -3.02 23.46
N LEU A 158 7.77 -1.86 22.80
CA LEU A 158 7.75 -0.54 23.43
C LEU A 158 6.37 0.09 23.26
N THR A 159 5.62 0.25 24.35
CA THR A 159 4.31 0.93 24.34
C THR A 159 4.43 2.27 25.05
N GLN A 160 3.92 3.32 24.43
CA GLN A 160 3.93 4.67 24.97
C GLN A 160 2.52 5.19 25.20
N LYS A 161 2.36 6.03 26.23
CA LYS A 161 1.09 6.70 26.52
C LYS A 161 1.33 8.10 27.04
N GLY A 162 0.80 9.11 26.35
CA GLY A 162 0.84 10.49 26.83
C GLY A 162 0.01 10.66 28.10
N LEU A 163 0.60 11.25 29.14
CA LEU A 163 -0.07 11.54 30.41
C LEU A 163 -0.43 13.02 30.53
N SER A 164 0.46 13.90 30.08
CA SER A 164 0.32 15.35 30.02
C SER A 164 1.40 15.91 29.08
N GLU A 165 1.43 17.23 28.89
CA GLU A 165 2.48 17.89 28.11
C GLU A 165 3.88 17.50 28.62
N GLY A 166 4.74 17.04 27.72
CA GLY A 166 6.12 16.61 28.01
C GLY A 166 6.27 15.36 28.88
N LYS A 167 5.18 14.63 29.19
CA LYS A 167 5.21 13.49 30.12
C LYS A 167 4.52 12.26 29.56
N PHE A 168 5.25 11.15 29.52
CA PHE A 168 4.79 9.89 28.94
C PHE A 168 5.03 8.73 29.90
N GLU A 169 4.13 7.76 29.87
CA GLU A 169 4.38 6.42 30.38
C GLU A 169 5.02 5.59 29.26
N LEU A 170 6.13 4.91 29.57
CA LEU A 170 6.81 3.97 28.70
C LEU A 170 6.75 2.58 29.33
N LYS A 171 6.08 1.66 28.63
CA LYS A 171 6.06 0.25 28.94
C LYS A 171 7.05 -0.49 28.03
N ILE A 172 7.91 -1.31 28.62
CA ILE A 172 8.84 -2.18 27.92
C ILE A 172 8.56 -3.60 28.35
N ASN A 173 8.25 -4.50 27.41
CA ASN A 173 8.07 -5.91 27.71
C ASN A 173 8.72 -6.81 26.66
N GLY A 174 9.06 -8.01 27.07
CA GLY A 174 9.67 -9.02 26.22
C GLY A 174 9.77 -10.36 26.92
N LYS A 175 10.34 -11.33 26.22
CA LYS A 175 10.61 -12.66 26.76
C LYS A 175 12.08 -13.00 26.63
N ILE A 176 12.63 -13.59 27.67
CA ILE A 176 13.99 -14.12 27.70
C ILE A 176 13.92 -15.63 27.52
N ILE A 177 14.76 -16.17 26.63
CA ILE A 177 14.93 -17.60 26.40
C ILE A 177 16.28 -18.02 26.97
N ASN A 178 16.28 -19.14 27.70
CA ASN A 178 17.47 -19.83 28.17
C ASN A 178 17.44 -21.27 27.68
N GLU A 179 18.13 -21.50 26.58
CA GLU A 179 18.10 -22.74 25.80
C GLU A 179 18.67 -23.95 26.56
N LEU A 180 19.49 -23.72 27.59
CA LEU A 180 20.04 -24.80 28.44
C LEU A 180 19.07 -25.23 29.54
N ALA A 181 17.99 -24.47 29.79
CA ALA A 181 17.01 -24.71 30.85
C ALA A 181 17.60 -24.82 32.28
N GLU A 182 18.82 -24.36 32.49
CA GLU A 182 19.46 -24.24 33.80
C GLU A 182 19.15 -22.86 34.38
N THR A 183 18.49 -22.79 35.53
CA THR A 183 18.12 -21.51 36.15
C THR A 183 19.30 -20.55 36.27
N LYS A 184 19.16 -19.36 35.68
CA LYS A 184 20.15 -18.27 35.72
C LYS A 184 19.52 -17.01 36.30
N ASP A 185 20.28 -16.32 37.14
CA ASP A 185 19.95 -14.96 37.59
C ASP A 185 20.46 -13.97 36.54
N VAL A 186 19.53 -13.29 35.89
CA VAL A 186 19.79 -12.41 34.75
C VAL A 186 19.37 -11.00 35.12
N LYS A 187 20.12 -10.01 34.64
CA LYS A 187 19.77 -8.60 34.72
C LYS A 187 19.34 -8.10 33.36
N VAL A 188 18.23 -7.39 33.30
CA VAL A 188 17.85 -6.61 32.12
C VAL A 188 18.13 -5.14 32.42
N ASP A 189 19.11 -4.57 31.73
CA ASP A 189 19.55 -3.17 31.88
C ASP A 189 18.97 -2.33 30.75
N PHE A 190 18.07 -1.40 31.10
CA PHE A 190 17.37 -0.50 30.19
C PHE A 190 17.99 0.89 30.26
N LYS A 191 18.26 1.49 29.10
CA LYS A 191 18.73 2.87 28.96
C LYS A 191 17.92 3.58 27.88
N LEU A 192 17.42 4.77 28.20
CA LEU A 192 16.86 5.70 27.24
C LEU A 192 17.93 6.76 26.92
N ILE A 193 18.28 6.89 25.65
CA ILE A 193 19.38 7.71 25.17
C ILE A 193 18.82 8.79 24.22
N ASN A 194 19.19 10.05 24.44
CA ASN A 194 18.77 11.18 23.59
C ASN A 194 19.65 11.30 22.32
N LYS A 195 19.38 12.32 21.47
CA LYS A 195 20.14 12.52 20.22
C LYS A 195 21.58 12.98 20.45
N GLU A 196 21.87 13.52 21.62
CA GLU A 196 23.20 13.92 22.09
C GLU A 196 24.01 12.73 22.67
N GLU A 197 23.46 11.51 22.60
CA GLU A 197 24.03 10.26 23.14
C GLU A 197 24.16 10.26 24.68
N GLU A 198 23.34 11.05 25.37
CA GLU A 198 23.24 11.08 26.83
C GLU A 198 22.15 10.12 27.33
N ILE A 199 22.44 9.39 28.42
CA ILE A 199 21.46 8.55 29.10
C ILE A 199 20.53 9.45 29.92
N VAL A 200 19.30 9.64 29.45
CA VAL A 200 18.27 10.46 30.11
C VAL A 200 17.42 9.66 31.10
N TYR A 201 17.42 8.33 30.98
CA TYR A 201 16.77 7.44 31.92
C TYR A 201 17.47 6.07 31.92
N SER A 202 17.54 5.39 33.07
CA SER A 202 18.07 4.03 33.15
C SER A 202 17.42 3.23 34.27
N LYS A 203 17.26 1.92 34.06
CA LYS A 203 16.70 0.99 35.06
C LYS A 203 17.30 -0.40 34.87
N VAL A 204 17.57 -1.10 35.97
CA VAL A 204 17.93 -2.52 35.95
C VAL A 204 16.88 -3.31 36.71
N ILE A 205 16.47 -4.45 36.15
CA ILE A 205 15.63 -5.44 36.84
C ILE A 205 16.34 -6.79 36.90
N ASP A 206 16.18 -7.51 38.00
CA ASP A 206 16.65 -8.88 38.15
C ASP A 206 15.52 -9.85 37.76
N VAL A 207 15.84 -10.84 36.93
CA VAL A 207 14.91 -11.86 36.41
C VAL A 207 15.57 -13.23 36.58
N ASN A 208 14.85 -14.16 37.21
CA ASN A 208 15.30 -15.54 37.32
C ASN A 208 14.74 -16.32 36.13
N VAL A 209 15.62 -16.78 35.24
CA VAL A 209 15.21 -17.43 33.99
C VAL A 209 15.54 -18.91 34.05
N SER A 210 14.52 -19.76 34.04
CA SER A 210 14.68 -21.22 33.90
C SER A 210 14.83 -21.60 32.43
N LYS A 211 13.74 -21.94 31.74
CA LYS A 211 13.72 -22.16 30.28
C LYS A 211 13.34 -20.89 29.53
N GLU A 212 12.31 -20.21 30.00
CA GLU A 212 11.84 -18.93 29.47
C GLU A 212 11.21 -18.12 30.59
N GLU A 213 11.27 -16.80 30.51
CA GLU A 213 10.62 -15.90 31.46
C GLU A 213 10.20 -14.60 30.77
N ASN A 214 9.01 -14.10 31.10
CA ASN A 214 8.57 -12.79 30.62
C ASN A 214 9.07 -11.69 31.57
N PHE A 215 9.36 -10.52 31.04
CA PHE A 215 9.64 -9.34 31.85
C PHE A 215 8.81 -8.16 31.38
N GLU A 216 8.54 -7.26 32.32
CA GLU A 216 7.83 -6.01 32.08
C GLU A 216 8.43 -4.90 32.95
N LEU A 217 8.56 -3.72 32.34
CA LEU A 217 8.91 -2.48 33.01
C LEU A 217 7.91 -1.41 32.61
N LEU A 218 7.37 -0.68 33.59
CA LEU A 218 6.48 0.45 33.39
C LEU A 218 7.05 1.67 34.10
N GLU A 219 7.44 2.69 33.35
CA GLU A 219 8.12 3.86 33.91
C GLU A 219 7.54 5.15 33.33
N THR A 220 7.66 6.23 34.12
CA THR A 220 7.24 7.56 33.72
C THR A 220 8.44 8.37 33.28
N ILE A 221 8.43 8.81 32.02
CA ILE A 221 9.45 9.66 31.42
C ILE A 221 8.93 11.10 31.39
N ASN A 222 9.72 12.03 31.95
CA ASN A 222 9.40 13.46 32.00
C ASN A 222 10.29 14.23 31.03
N ASP A 223 9.94 15.50 30.78
CA ASP A 223 10.69 16.44 29.94
C ASP A 223 11.01 15.88 28.54
N VAL A 224 10.04 15.13 28.00
CA VAL A 224 10.15 14.46 26.70
C VAL A 224 10.08 15.46 25.55
N ILE A 225 11.03 15.38 24.62
CA ILE A 225 10.93 16.02 23.32
C ILE A 225 10.07 15.13 22.42
N VAL A 226 8.88 15.59 22.09
CA VAL A 226 7.91 14.81 21.30
C VAL A 226 8.33 14.68 19.83
N TRP A 227 7.98 13.53 19.25
CA TRP A 227 7.98 13.32 17.81
C TRP A 227 6.78 14.09 17.22
N GLN A 228 7.05 15.19 16.52
CA GLN A 228 6.05 16.09 15.93
C GLN A 228 5.96 15.91 14.40
N GLY A 229 6.04 14.67 13.94
CA GLY A 229 6.02 14.35 12.51
C GLY A 229 7.09 15.14 11.75
N ILE A 230 6.75 15.61 10.54
CA ILE A 230 7.66 16.35 9.66
C ILE A 230 8.26 17.61 10.28
N GLU A 231 7.65 18.18 11.33
CA GLU A 231 8.16 19.40 11.97
C GLU A 231 9.31 19.12 12.94
N ASN A 232 9.28 17.97 13.62
CA ASN A 232 10.36 17.52 14.49
C ASN A 232 10.29 16.00 14.71
N PRO A 233 10.90 15.18 13.82
CA PRO A 233 10.94 13.73 13.99
C PRO A 233 11.98 13.33 15.05
N TYR A 234 11.69 13.65 16.31
CA TYR A 234 12.58 13.36 17.42
C TYR A 234 12.48 11.89 17.83
N LEU A 235 13.60 11.18 17.78
CA LEU A 235 13.72 9.78 18.17
C LEU A 235 14.77 9.66 19.28
N TYR A 236 14.42 8.92 20.33
CA TYR A 236 15.33 8.41 21.35
C TYR A 236 15.76 6.99 20.96
N LYS A 237 16.86 6.50 21.54
CA LYS A 237 17.24 5.09 21.49
C LYS A 237 16.92 4.43 22.83
N VAL A 238 16.20 3.31 22.80
CA VAL A 238 16.02 2.41 23.94
C VAL A 238 17.03 1.28 23.78
N GLN A 239 18.07 1.28 24.59
CA GLN A 239 19.03 0.19 24.69
C GLN A 239 18.62 -0.76 25.81
N ILE A 240 18.66 -2.06 25.53
CA ILE A 240 18.24 -3.14 26.43
C ILE A 240 19.30 -4.23 26.40
N ASP A 241 20.05 -4.35 27.50
CA ASP A 241 21.14 -5.32 27.64
C ASP A 241 20.69 -6.48 28.52
N LEU A 242 20.90 -7.70 28.04
CA LEU A 242 20.68 -8.93 28.81
C LEU A 242 22.00 -9.36 29.44
N VAL A 243 22.13 -9.22 30.76
CA VAL A 243 23.41 -9.36 31.48
C VAL A 243 23.37 -10.54 32.46
N HIS A 244 24.37 -11.41 32.41
CA HIS A 244 24.56 -12.49 33.38
C HIS A 244 26.03 -12.58 33.79
N ASN A 245 26.31 -12.66 35.09
CA ASN A 245 27.68 -12.66 35.65
C ASN A 245 28.59 -11.52 35.14
N GLY A 246 28.00 -10.34 34.87
CA GLY A 246 28.73 -9.17 34.38
C GLY A 246 29.04 -9.19 32.88
N GLN A 247 28.59 -10.20 32.13
CA GLN A 247 28.72 -10.29 30.68
C GLN A 247 27.37 -10.00 30.00
N ILE A 248 27.40 -9.25 28.90
CA ILE A 248 26.23 -9.04 28.02
C ILE A 248 26.08 -10.26 27.10
N TYR A 249 24.92 -10.91 27.18
CA TYR A 249 24.52 -12.09 26.39
C TYR A 249 23.67 -11.74 25.17
N ASP A 250 22.94 -10.62 25.22
CA ASP A 250 22.17 -10.11 24.08
C ASP A 250 21.92 -8.61 24.26
N GLU A 251 21.76 -7.90 23.16
CA GLU A 251 21.52 -6.45 23.14
C GLU A 251 20.43 -6.12 22.12
N ARG A 252 19.54 -5.19 22.48
CA ARG A 252 18.59 -4.55 21.55
C ARG A 252 18.74 -3.04 21.64
N VAL A 253 18.77 -2.38 20.49
CA VAL A 253 18.73 -0.92 20.38
C VAL A 253 17.59 -0.56 19.45
N ILE A 254 16.54 0.04 20.00
CA ILE A 254 15.28 0.31 19.30
C ILE A 254 15.02 1.81 19.35
N GLU A 255 14.72 2.43 18.21
CA GLU A 255 14.37 3.86 18.15
C GLU A 255 12.89 4.06 18.56
N ILE A 256 12.61 5.10 19.34
CA ILE A 256 11.23 5.47 19.73
C ILE A 256 11.03 6.99 19.70
N GLY A 257 9.92 7.42 19.14
CA GLY A 257 9.44 8.81 19.14
C GLY A 257 8.18 8.95 19.97
N PHE A 258 8.22 9.75 21.02
CA PHE A 258 7.05 9.94 21.90
C PHE A 258 6.02 10.87 21.25
N ARG A 259 4.76 10.41 21.10
CA ARG A 259 3.68 11.18 20.50
C ARG A 259 2.29 10.73 20.95
N THR A 260 1.30 11.60 20.76
CA THR A 260 -0.12 11.25 20.80
C THR A 260 -0.77 11.55 19.46
N VAL A 261 -1.70 10.67 19.04
CA VAL A 261 -2.54 10.90 17.85
C VAL A 261 -4.00 10.79 18.30
N GLU A 262 -4.79 11.80 17.97
CA GLU A 262 -6.23 11.84 18.20
C GLU A 262 -6.95 11.94 16.86
N ILE A 263 -8.01 11.17 16.68
CA ILE A 263 -8.90 11.23 15.51
C ILE A 263 -10.30 11.52 16.03
N THR A 264 -10.93 12.54 15.44
CA THR A 264 -12.29 12.95 15.78
C THR A 264 -13.14 13.01 14.51
N PRO A 265 -14.43 12.65 14.59
CA PRO A 265 -15.29 12.59 13.41
C PRO A 265 -15.66 13.97 12.85
N ASP A 266 -15.48 15.04 13.62
CA ASP A 266 -15.87 16.41 13.29
C ASP A 266 -14.66 17.33 13.03
N ARG A 267 -13.58 17.20 13.82
CA ARG A 267 -12.41 18.09 13.73
C ARG A 267 -11.19 17.48 13.02
N GLY A 268 -11.26 16.23 12.61
CA GLY A 268 -10.17 15.55 11.91
C GLY A 268 -9.08 14.99 12.84
N VAL A 269 -7.81 15.12 12.44
CA VAL A 269 -6.65 14.48 13.09
C VAL A 269 -5.83 15.50 13.88
N PHE A 270 -5.32 15.10 15.04
CA PHE A 270 -4.39 15.87 15.85
C PHE A 270 -3.14 15.06 16.17
N LEU A 271 -1.96 15.67 15.98
CA LEU A 271 -0.67 15.12 16.39
C LEU A 271 -0.12 15.97 17.53
N ASN A 272 -0.01 15.39 18.73
CA ASN A 272 0.34 16.10 19.96
C ASN A 272 -0.54 17.33 20.23
N GLY A 273 -1.84 17.20 19.98
CA GLY A 273 -2.82 18.29 20.14
C GLY A 273 -2.83 19.34 19.03
N LYS A 274 -1.93 19.27 18.04
CA LYS A 274 -1.94 20.15 16.87
C LYS A 274 -2.74 19.53 15.73
N SER A 275 -3.75 20.25 15.23
CA SER A 275 -4.56 19.81 14.09
C SER A 275 -3.71 19.65 12.83
N ILE A 276 -3.90 18.53 12.14
CA ILE A 276 -3.30 18.23 10.85
C ILE A 276 -4.35 17.63 9.91
N LYS A 277 -4.22 17.88 8.61
CA LYS A 277 -4.85 17.08 7.56
C LYS A 277 -3.87 16.01 7.11
N LEU A 278 -4.33 14.77 6.89
CA LEU A 278 -3.52 13.71 6.30
C LEU A 278 -3.40 13.93 4.79
N ASN A 279 -2.37 14.67 4.41
CA ASN A 279 -1.99 14.90 3.02
C ASN A 279 -1.07 13.76 2.61
N GLY A 280 -1.66 12.70 2.07
CA GLY A 280 -0.97 11.44 1.90
C GLY A 280 -0.91 10.92 0.47
N VAL A 281 -0.02 9.95 0.29
CA VAL A 281 0.11 9.15 -0.93
C VAL A 281 0.18 7.67 -0.57
N SER A 282 -0.32 6.81 -1.44
CA SER A 282 -0.08 5.36 -1.33
C SER A 282 1.20 4.96 -2.06
N ARG A 283 1.91 3.96 -1.54
CA ARG A 283 3.17 3.48 -2.15
C ARG A 283 3.17 1.96 -2.28
N HIS A 284 3.40 1.47 -3.49
CA HIS A 284 3.75 0.07 -3.76
C HIS A 284 5.27 -0.13 -3.66
N GLN A 285 5.71 -1.36 -3.32
CA GLN A 285 7.12 -1.68 -3.10
C GLN A 285 7.86 -2.15 -4.37
N ASP A 286 7.52 -1.64 -5.55
CA ASP A 286 8.18 -2.04 -6.79
C ASP A 286 8.86 -0.87 -7.53
N PHE A 287 9.79 -1.24 -8.41
CA PHE A 287 10.59 -0.34 -9.22
C PHE A 287 10.81 -0.94 -10.61
N ASP A 288 10.96 -0.07 -11.61
CA ASP A 288 11.09 -0.46 -13.03
C ASP A 288 12.22 -1.49 -13.24
N GLY A 289 11.90 -2.62 -13.88
CA GLY A 289 12.86 -3.64 -14.29
C GLY A 289 13.38 -4.58 -13.19
N ILE A 290 13.15 -4.27 -11.91
CA ILE A 290 13.60 -5.10 -10.77
C ILE A 290 12.45 -5.67 -9.93
N GLY A 291 11.19 -5.33 -10.26
CA GLY A 291 10.05 -5.78 -9.48
C GLY A 291 10.12 -5.24 -8.06
N ASN A 292 9.91 -6.12 -7.09
CA ASN A 292 9.95 -5.78 -5.66
C ASN A 292 11.30 -6.02 -4.97
N ALA A 293 12.38 -6.34 -5.72
CA ALA A 293 13.72 -6.53 -5.15
C ALA A 293 14.44 -5.19 -4.90
N LEU A 294 13.83 -4.34 -4.06
CA LEU A 294 14.31 -2.99 -3.80
C LEU A 294 15.54 -2.98 -2.87
N THR A 295 16.41 -2.01 -3.10
CA THR A 295 17.55 -1.72 -2.21
C THR A 295 17.18 -0.57 -1.29
N LYS A 296 18.05 -0.28 -0.31
CA LYS A 296 17.87 0.88 0.58
C LYS A 296 17.87 2.19 -0.20
N GLU A 297 18.70 2.31 -1.24
CA GLU A 297 18.77 3.49 -2.10
C GLU A 297 17.46 3.73 -2.86
N HIS A 298 16.80 2.67 -3.32
CA HIS A 298 15.47 2.79 -3.93
C HIS A 298 14.43 3.30 -2.92
N MET A 299 14.47 2.81 -1.68
CA MET A 299 13.55 3.24 -0.62
C MET A 299 13.82 4.68 -0.15
N GLU A 300 15.09 5.08 -0.05
CA GLU A 300 15.50 6.45 0.25
C GLU A 300 15.09 7.42 -0.86
N LEU A 301 15.24 7.02 -2.13
CA LEU A 301 14.75 7.79 -3.27
C LEU A 301 13.23 7.98 -3.18
N ASP A 302 12.47 6.90 -2.96
CA ASP A 302 11.02 6.98 -2.77
C ASP A 302 10.66 7.97 -1.66
N MET A 303 11.31 7.87 -0.49
CA MET A 303 11.07 8.76 0.64
C MET A 303 11.43 10.21 0.33
N SER A 304 12.53 10.47 -0.37
CA SER A 304 12.93 11.83 -0.77
C SER A 304 11.88 12.51 -1.65
N ILE A 305 11.27 11.76 -2.58
CA ILE A 305 10.25 12.26 -3.48
C ILE A 305 8.92 12.47 -2.71
N ILE A 306 8.59 11.58 -1.77
CA ILE A 306 7.42 11.73 -0.87
C ILE A 306 7.55 12.99 0.00
N LYS A 307 8.74 13.28 0.53
CA LYS A 307 9.00 14.53 1.26
C LYS A 307 8.89 15.75 0.36
N GLU A 308 9.44 15.67 -0.85
CA GLU A 308 9.45 16.78 -1.80
C GLU A 308 8.03 17.20 -2.22
N VAL A 309 7.12 16.24 -2.42
CA VAL A 309 5.71 16.55 -2.72
C VAL A 309 5.00 17.20 -1.52
N GLY A 310 5.59 17.14 -0.32
CA GLY A 310 5.03 17.70 0.90
C GLY A 310 4.05 16.77 1.63
N ALA A 311 4.05 15.47 1.31
CA ALA A 311 3.20 14.51 2.01
C ALA A 311 3.64 14.39 3.48
N ASN A 312 2.67 14.28 4.39
CA ASN A 312 2.91 14.05 5.82
C ASN A 312 2.48 12.65 6.28
N SER A 313 1.91 11.86 5.38
CA SER A 313 1.44 10.51 5.65
C SER A 313 1.61 9.61 4.43
N VAL A 314 1.82 8.32 4.66
CA VAL A 314 1.90 7.29 3.61
C VAL A 314 1.00 6.10 3.95
N ARG A 315 0.27 5.61 2.95
CA ARG A 315 -0.44 4.32 3.03
C ARG A 315 0.40 3.25 2.35
N LEU A 316 0.90 2.31 3.14
CA LEU A 316 1.80 1.25 2.71
C LEU A 316 0.99 0.04 2.25
N SER A 317 0.32 0.24 1.12
CA SER A 317 -0.56 -0.74 0.49
C SER A 317 0.21 -1.78 -0.33
N HIS A 318 -0.28 -3.02 -0.48
CA HIS A 318 -1.44 -3.65 0.18
C HIS A 318 -0.99 -4.78 1.09
N TYR A 319 0.14 -4.60 1.78
CA TYR A 319 0.86 -5.66 2.48
C TYR A 319 1.93 -5.05 3.38
N GLN A 320 2.55 -5.85 4.23
CA GLN A 320 3.70 -5.39 5.00
C GLN A 320 4.84 -4.93 4.08
N HIS A 321 5.25 -3.67 4.20
CA HIS A 321 6.45 -3.12 3.54
C HIS A 321 7.72 -3.50 4.29
N ASP A 322 8.87 -3.21 3.68
CA ASP A 322 10.17 -3.43 4.29
C ASP A 322 10.32 -2.58 5.56
N ASP A 323 10.91 -3.17 6.60
CA ASP A 323 11.18 -2.53 7.88
C ASP A 323 11.98 -1.24 7.77
N TYR A 324 12.92 -1.22 6.81
CA TYR A 324 13.69 -0.03 6.52
C TYR A 324 12.82 1.13 6.05
N PHE A 325 11.72 0.87 5.34
CA PHE A 325 10.81 1.93 4.91
C PHE A 325 9.99 2.49 6.08
N TYR A 326 9.58 1.66 7.04
CA TYR A 326 8.97 2.16 8.28
C TYR A 326 9.97 2.96 9.12
N THR A 327 11.25 2.52 9.16
CA THR A 327 12.35 3.28 9.80
C THR A 327 12.53 4.64 9.13
N LEU A 328 12.46 4.73 7.80
CA LEU A 328 12.46 6.01 7.09
C LEU A 328 11.25 6.86 7.48
N CYS A 329 10.06 6.27 7.64
CA CYS A 329 8.88 7.02 8.10
C CYS A 329 9.10 7.60 9.50
N ASP A 330 9.68 6.83 10.43
CA ASP A 330 10.02 7.30 11.78
C ASP A 330 11.00 8.48 11.74
N ARG A 331 12.07 8.34 10.96
CA ARG A 331 13.15 9.34 10.88
C ARG A 331 12.74 10.62 10.16
N GLU A 332 11.85 10.50 9.19
CA GLU A 332 11.43 11.62 8.34
C GLU A 332 10.13 12.27 8.80
N GLY A 333 9.49 11.74 9.84
CA GLY A 333 8.31 12.37 10.41
C GLY A 333 7.02 12.06 9.68
N ILE A 334 6.98 10.99 8.88
CA ILE A 334 5.84 10.60 8.05
C ILE A 334 4.96 9.64 8.82
N LEU A 335 3.68 9.94 8.98
CA LEU A 335 2.71 9.01 9.56
C LEU A 335 2.48 7.83 8.60
N ALA A 336 2.39 6.61 9.11
CA ALA A 336 2.23 5.42 8.29
C ALA A 336 0.92 4.67 8.62
N TRP A 337 0.16 4.34 7.58
CA TRP A 337 -0.85 3.28 7.61
C TRP A 337 -0.20 2.02 7.06
N ALA A 338 -0.12 0.96 7.86
CA ALA A 338 0.37 -0.35 7.45
C ALA A 338 -0.78 -1.37 7.39
N GLU A 339 -0.82 -2.25 6.38
CA GLU A 339 -1.95 -3.17 6.17
C GLU A 339 -1.53 -4.56 5.69
N ILE A 340 -2.44 -5.53 5.83
CA ILE A 340 -2.29 -6.89 5.30
C ILE A 340 -2.95 -7.04 3.92
N PRO A 341 -2.57 -8.06 3.12
CA PRO A 341 -3.18 -8.31 1.81
C PRO A 341 -4.53 -9.02 1.87
N PHE A 342 -5.36 -8.76 2.89
CA PHE A 342 -6.75 -9.21 2.90
C PHE A 342 -7.58 -8.31 1.98
N ILE A 343 -7.47 -8.60 0.68
CA ILE A 343 -7.90 -7.72 -0.41
C ILE A 343 -8.83 -8.41 -1.41
N SER A 344 -9.80 -7.66 -1.94
CA SER A 344 -10.72 -8.04 -3.01
C SER A 344 -11.66 -9.22 -2.70
N VAL A 345 -11.12 -10.43 -2.60
CA VAL A 345 -11.89 -11.67 -2.49
C VAL A 345 -11.48 -12.42 -1.24
N PRO A 346 -12.42 -12.82 -0.36
CA PRO A 346 -12.10 -13.72 0.74
C PRO A 346 -11.78 -15.12 0.21
N THR A 347 -10.94 -15.86 0.91
CA THR A 347 -10.67 -17.27 0.64
C THR A 347 -11.89 -18.14 0.95
N THR A 348 -12.08 -19.17 0.13
CA THR A 348 -13.01 -20.28 0.41
C THR A 348 -12.29 -21.55 0.87
N ALA A 349 -10.97 -21.65 0.66
CA ALA A 349 -10.14 -22.78 1.04
C ALA A 349 -9.72 -22.74 2.52
N ASP A 350 -9.52 -21.55 3.07
CA ASP A 350 -9.19 -21.34 4.49
C ASP A 350 -10.38 -20.71 5.25
N LYS A 351 -11.33 -21.57 5.67
CA LYS A 351 -12.58 -21.12 6.30
C LYS A 351 -12.38 -20.31 7.59
N GLU A 352 -11.27 -20.54 8.29
CA GLU A 352 -10.93 -19.88 9.55
C GLU A 352 -10.07 -18.62 9.34
N ASN A 353 -9.78 -18.24 8.08
CA ASN A 353 -8.97 -17.08 7.71
C ASN A 353 -7.59 -17.04 8.42
N LYS A 354 -7.01 -18.21 8.70
CA LYS A 354 -5.72 -18.37 9.39
C LYS A 354 -4.61 -17.59 8.71
N ASN A 355 -4.58 -17.58 7.36
CA ASN A 355 -3.54 -16.86 6.64
C ASN A 355 -3.61 -15.34 6.89
N ALA A 356 -4.79 -14.73 6.85
CA ALA A 356 -4.93 -13.30 7.13
C ALA A 356 -4.55 -12.97 8.59
N LYS A 357 -4.91 -13.86 9.55
CA LYS A 357 -4.56 -13.70 10.96
C LYS A 357 -3.05 -13.78 11.21
N ASP A 358 -2.37 -14.77 10.61
CA ASP A 358 -0.91 -14.92 10.69
C ASP A 358 -0.20 -13.70 10.07
N GLN A 359 -0.66 -13.21 8.91
CA GLN A 359 -0.11 -12.01 8.29
C GLN A 359 -0.32 -10.76 9.15
N LEU A 360 -1.47 -10.62 9.83
CA LEU A 360 -1.76 -9.51 10.72
C LEU A 360 -0.92 -9.55 11.98
N GLU A 361 -0.78 -10.73 12.59
CA GLU A 361 0.04 -10.93 13.77
C GLU A 361 1.50 -10.56 13.47
N ARG A 362 2.05 -11.06 12.37
CA ARG A 362 3.43 -10.75 11.95
C ARG A 362 3.60 -9.28 11.63
N LEU A 363 2.66 -8.66 10.91
CA LEU A 363 2.72 -7.23 10.62
C LEU A 363 2.82 -6.41 11.91
N ILE A 364 1.87 -6.62 12.84
CA ILE A 364 1.79 -5.83 14.07
C ILE A 364 3.02 -6.08 14.94
N LYS A 365 3.42 -7.35 15.15
CA LYS A 365 4.57 -7.66 16.00
C LYS A 365 5.90 -7.20 15.42
N GLN A 366 6.10 -7.29 14.11
CA GLN A 366 7.36 -6.89 13.48
C GLN A 366 7.49 -5.38 13.37
N ALA A 367 6.38 -4.68 13.17
CA ALA A 367 6.36 -3.23 13.02
C ALA A 367 5.94 -2.48 14.30
N TYR A 368 5.79 -3.19 15.43
CA TYR A 368 5.21 -2.66 16.67
C TYR A 368 5.92 -1.41 17.20
N ASN A 369 7.24 -1.38 17.06
CA ASN A 369 8.09 -0.34 17.65
C ASN A 369 8.17 0.92 16.78
N HIS A 370 7.64 0.91 15.54
CA HIS A 370 7.67 2.09 14.67
C HIS A 370 6.70 3.18 15.16
N SER A 371 7.25 4.34 15.46
CA SER A 371 6.51 5.48 16.01
C SER A 371 5.62 6.16 14.96
N SER A 372 6.03 6.09 13.69
CA SER A 372 5.30 6.58 12.53
C SER A 372 3.96 5.90 12.33
N ILE A 373 3.85 4.60 12.64
CA ILE A 373 2.62 3.85 12.39
C ILE A 373 1.53 4.35 13.33
N TYR A 374 0.47 4.93 12.76
CA TYR A 374 -0.68 5.42 13.53
C TYR A 374 -1.90 4.52 13.44
N CYS A 375 -1.97 3.66 12.42
CA CYS A 375 -3.06 2.71 12.27
C CYS A 375 -2.68 1.40 11.55
N TRP A 376 -3.45 0.36 11.86
CA TRP A 376 -3.38 -0.96 11.23
C TRP A 376 -4.59 -1.19 10.31
N GLY A 377 -4.34 -1.41 9.03
CA GLY A 377 -5.36 -1.73 8.03
C GLY A 377 -5.68 -3.22 7.99
N VAL A 378 -6.94 -3.58 8.23
CA VAL A 378 -7.37 -4.99 8.30
C VAL A 378 -7.92 -5.54 6.98
N GLN A 379 -8.38 -4.69 6.06
CA GLN A 379 -8.91 -5.11 4.75
C GLN A 379 -8.86 -3.98 3.70
N ASN A 380 -8.80 -4.37 2.43
CA ASN A 380 -9.00 -3.46 1.29
C ASN A 380 -10.01 -4.04 0.28
N GLU A 381 -11.09 -3.33 -0.01
CA GLU A 381 -12.11 -3.70 -1.00
C GLU A 381 -12.58 -5.16 -0.91
N ILE A 382 -12.59 -5.74 0.29
CA ILE A 382 -12.83 -7.19 0.47
C ILE A 382 -14.24 -7.62 0.03
N THR A 383 -15.13 -6.65 -0.13
CA THR A 383 -16.49 -6.83 -0.63
C THR A 383 -16.61 -6.72 -2.14
N ILE A 384 -15.50 -6.63 -2.89
CA ILE A 384 -15.56 -6.50 -4.36
C ILE A 384 -16.36 -7.66 -4.96
N ALA A 385 -16.21 -8.87 -4.41
CA ALA A 385 -16.86 -10.07 -4.92
C ALA A 385 -18.28 -10.25 -4.37
N ILE A 386 -18.43 -10.13 -3.06
CA ILE A 386 -19.66 -10.35 -2.31
C ILE A 386 -19.59 -9.54 -1.00
N GLU A 387 -20.73 -9.10 -0.49
CA GLU A 387 -20.86 -8.49 0.83
C GLU A 387 -21.91 -9.29 1.61
N ASN A 388 -21.51 -9.87 2.74
CA ASN A 388 -22.39 -10.69 3.57
C ASN A 388 -21.89 -10.74 5.02
N GLU A 389 -22.70 -11.34 5.90
CA GLU A 389 -22.45 -11.42 7.35
C GLU A 389 -21.11 -12.11 7.68
N LYS A 390 -20.72 -13.15 6.92
CA LYS A 390 -19.44 -13.83 7.10
C LYS A 390 -18.25 -12.90 6.86
N ILE A 391 -18.32 -12.00 5.88
CA ILE A 391 -17.26 -11.02 5.65
C ILE A 391 -17.17 -10.04 6.82
N TYR A 392 -18.31 -9.59 7.35
CA TYR A 392 -18.33 -8.72 8.52
C TYR A 392 -17.68 -9.41 9.73
N GLU A 393 -17.97 -10.69 9.95
CA GLU A 393 -17.34 -11.50 11.00
C GLU A 393 -15.82 -11.61 10.80
N MET A 394 -15.36 -11.90 9.58
CA MET A 394 -13.92 -11.98 9.26
C MET A 394 -13.20 -10.66 9.53
N VAL A 395 -13.77 -9.52 9.11
CA VAL A 395 -13.18 -8.20 9.35
C VAL A 395 -13.19 -7.86 10.84
N LYS A 396 -14.29 -8.17 11.55
CA LYS A 396 -14.41 -7.96 13.00
C LYS A 396 -13.41 -8.79 13.80
N GLU A 397 -13.17 -10.03 13.39
CA GLU A 397 -12.18 -10.89 14.01
C GLU A 397 -10.76 -10.34 13.82
N LEU A 398 -10.40 -9.90 12.62
CA LEU A 398 -9.12 -9.24 12.36
C LEU A 398 -8.97 -7.95 13.18
N ALA A 399 -10.01 -7.12 13.27
CA ALA A 399 -9.99 -5.92 14.11
C ALA A 399 -9.84 -6.26 15.60
N THR A 400 -10.45 -7.36 16.06
CA THR A 400 -10.30 -7.81 17.45
C THR A 400 -8.85 -8.23 17.73
N ILE A 401 -8.27 -9.05 16.85
CA ILE A 401 -6.87 -9.49 16.96
C ILE A 401 -5.92 -8.29 16.92
N ALA A 402 -6.13 -7.35 16.00
CA ALA A 402 -5.30 -6.14 15.95
C ALA A 402 -5.34 -5.34 17.26
N ARG A 403 -6.53 -5.23 17.89
CA ARG A 403 -6.69 -4.54 19.17
C ARG A 403 -5.99 -5.27 20.32
N GLU A 404 -6.07 -6.59 20.34
CA GLU A 404 -5.45 -7.44 21.36
C GLU A 404 -3.92 -7.38 21.27
N LEU A 405 -3.39 -7.37 20.06
CA LEU A 405 -1.95 -7.24 19.81
C LEU A 405 -1.44 -5.82 20.06
N ASP A 406 -2.19 -4.80 19.64
CA ASP A 406 -1.81 -3.40 19.82
C ASP A 406 -3.03 -2.48 20.03
N SER A 407 -3.30 -2.18 21.30
CA SER A 407 -4.35 -1.23 21.69
C SER A 407 -3.91 0.23 21.65
N SER A 408 -2.62 0.52 21.36
CA SER A 408 -2.07 1.88 21.35
C SER A 408 -2.24 2.61 20.00
N ARG A 409 -2.71 1.90 18.97
CA ARG A 409 -2.91 2.42 17.61
C ARG A 409 -4.35 2.22 17.15
N PHE A 410 -4.73 2.99 16.13
CA PHE A 410 -6.04 2.89 15.51
C PHE A 410 -6.12 1.66 14.59
N ILE A 411 -7.33 1.16 14.40
CA ILE A 411 -7.65 0.11 13.43
C ILE A 411 -8.45 0.74 12.30
N ALA A 412 -8.08 0.42 11.06
CA ALA A 412 -8.62 1.04 9.86
C ALA A 412 -8.98 0.00 8.79
N GLN A 413 -9.76 0.44 7.81
CA GLN A 413 -10.13 -0.37 6.65
C GLN A 413 -10.35 0.51 5.42
N ALA A 414 -10.20 -0.06 4.23
CA ALA A 414 -10.46 0.61 2.96
C ALA A 414 -11.62 -0.06 2.22
N ASN A 415 -12.79 0.59 2.21
CA ASN A 415 -13.98 0.10 1.52
C ASN A 415 -13.96 0.46 0.03
N ILE A 416 -14.50 -0.43 -0.80
CA ILE A 416 -14.83 -0.09 -2.18
C ILE A 416 -16.02 0.90 -2.19
N HIS A 417 -16.08 1.76 -3.20
CA HIS A 417 -17.12 2.80 -3.36
C HIS A 417 -18.57 2.34 -3.18
N SER A 418 -18.88 1.08 -3.48
CA SER A 418 -20.24 0.53 -3.46
C SER A 418 -20.71 0.12 -2.05
N VAL A 419 -19.83 0.09 -1.05
CA VAL A 419 -20.24 -0.16 0.34
C VAL A 419 -21.16 0.98 0.77
N ALA A 420 -22.42 0.65 1.03
CA ALA A 420 -23.45 1.61 1.40
C ALA A 420 -23.08 2.37 2.67
N ASN A 421 -23.62 3.59 2.82
CA ASN A 421 -23.39 4.39 4.02
C ASN A 421 -23.83 3.62 5.26
N GLU A 422 -24.94 2.89 5.21
CA GLU A 422 -25.51 2.15 6.34
C GLU A 422 -24.84 0.77 6.59
N SER A 423 -23.88 0.34 5.75
CA SER A 423 -23.26 -0.99 5.88
C SER A 423 -22.67 -1.22 7.29
N PRO A 424 -22.89 -2.40 7.91
CA PRO A 424 -22.28 -2.77 9.18
C PRO A 424 -20.75 -2.73 9.19
N LEU A 425 -20.09 -2.81 8.02
CA LEU A 425 -18.64 -2.67 7.93
C LEU A 425 -18.16 -1.37 8.53
N ASN A 426 -18.91 -0.28 8.35
CA ASN A 426 -18.54 1.06 8.78
C ASN A 426 -18.53 1.24 10.31
N ASP A 427 -18.95 0.21 11.08
CA ASP A 427 -18.97 0.19 12.55
C ASP A 427 -17.86 -0.68 13.18
N ILE A 428 -17.02 -1.34 12.38
CA ILE A 428 -16.06 -2.34 12.89
C ILE A 428 -14.73 -1.73 13.34
N THR A 429 -14.24 -0.73 12.61
CA THR A 429 -12.91 -0.12 12.79
C THR A 429 -13.01 1.27 13.43
N ASP A 430 -11.90 1.83 13.92
CA ASP A 430 -11.91 3.15 14.61
C ASP A 430 -12.24 4.30 13.67
N PHE A 431 -11.86 4.18 12.40
CA PHE A 431 -12.27 5.06 11.33
C PHE A 431 -12.41 4.29 10.02
N VAL A 432 -13.10 4.90 9.06
CA VAL A 432 -13.44 4.26 7.79
C VAL A 432 -12.74 4.95 6.63
N GLY A 433 -12.10 4.16 5.78
CA GLY A 433 -11.58 4.58 4.49
C GLY A 433 -12.49 4.19 3.35
N TYR A 434 -12.57 5.03 2.32
CA TYR A 434 -13.18 4.67 1.03
C TYR A 434 -12.24 4.92 -0.14
N ASN A 435 -12.20 3.95 -1.06
CA ASN A 435 -11.53 4.06 -2.34
C ASN A 435 -12.49 4.73 -3.35
N LEU A 436 -12.26 6.00 -3.67
CA LEU A 436 -13.17 6.87 -4.42
C LEU A 436 -12.52 7.44 -5.69
N TYR A 437 -13.14 7.16 -6.83
CA TYR A 437 -12.65 7.43 -8.18
C TYR A 437 -13.69 8.20 -9.02
N TYR A 438 -14.40 9.14 -8.37
CA TYR A 438 -15.43 9.99 -8.98
C TYR A 438 -14.85 10.82 -10.13
N GLY A 439 -15.43 10.68 -11.32
CA GLY A 439 -14.90 11.26 -12.56
C GLY A 439 -14.06 10.29 -13.38
N TRP A 440 -13.55 9.19 -12.82
CA TRP A 440 -12.75 8.22 -13.59
C TRP A 440 -13.51 6.95 -13.97
N TYR A 441 -14.04 6.25 -12.96
CA TYR A 441 -14.73 4.97 -13.13
C TYR A 441 -16.25 5.12 -13.06
N TYR A 442 -16.73 6.22 -12.49
CA TYR A 442 -18.15 6.49 -12.30
C TYR A 442 -18.36 7.98 -12.04
N LYS A 443 -19.56 8.46 -12.40
CA LYS A 443 -20.06 9.82 -12.09
C LYS A 443 -19.08 10.93 -12.51
N GLU A 444 -19.30 12.17 -12.05
CA GLU A 444 -18.42 13.31 -12.34
C GLU A 444 -17.47 13.60 -11.16
N MET A 445 -16.37 14.32 -11.40
CA MET A 445 -15.40 14.69 -10.35
C MET A 445 -16.05 15.41 -9.17
N LYS A 446 -16.96 16.34 -9.46
CA LYS A 446 -17.66 17.16 -8.46
C LYS A 446 -18.53 16.35 -7.50
N ASP A 447 -18.93 15.14 -7.89
CA ASP A 447 -19.81 14.29 -7.08
C ASP A 447 -19.07 13.66 -5.89
N LEU A 448 -17.73 13.76 -5.84
CA LEU A 448 -16.94 13.38 -4.65
C LEU A 448 -17.40 14.14 -3.41
N ALA A 449 -17.58 15.45 -3.53
CA ALA A 449 -18.06 16.32 -2.45
C ALA A 449 -19.40 15.83 -1.89
N ILE A 450 -20.35 15.55 -2.78
CA ILE A 450 -21.69 15.06 -2.43
C ILE A 450 -21.59 13.72 -1.68
N ARG A 451 -20.80 12.78 -2.20
CA ARG A 451 -20.63 11.45 -1.56
C ARG A 451 -20.09 11.52 -0.14
N LEU A 452 -19.17 12.46 0.12
CA LEU A 452 -18.57 12.66 1.44
C LEU A 452 -19.56 13.32 2.41
N ASP A 453 -20.28 14.33 1.95
CA ASP A 453 -21.30 15.02 2.75
C ASP A 453 -22.47 14.07 3.11
N GLU A 454 -22.92 13.25 2.15
CA GLU A 454 -23.95 12.22 2.39
C GLU A 454 -23.51 11.19 3.44
N PHE A 455 -22.26 10.74 3.40
CA PHE A 455 -21.74 9.81 4.40
C PHE A 455 -21.70 10.43 5.79
N HIS A 456 -21.13 11.63 5.91
CA HIS A 456 -21.01 12.29 7.20
C HIS A 456 -22.39 12.60 7.80
N ASN A 457 -23.37 12.99 6.98
CA ASN A 457 -24.75 13.16 7.42
C ASN A 457 -25.40 11.85 7.90
N ALA A 458 -25.13 10.73 7.23
CA ALA A 458 -25.64 9.42 7.62
C ALA A 458 -24.93 8.87 8.87
N ARG A 459 -23.63 9.19 9.05
CA ARG A 459 -22.75 8.66 10.10
C ARG A 459 -21.90 9.77 10.74
N PRO A 460 -22.51 10.69 11.49
CA PRO A 460 -21.81 11.87 12.03
C PRO A 460 -20.76 11.54 13.08
N ASN A 461 -20.80 10.33 13.65
CA ASN A 461 -19.85 9.87 14.68
C ASN A 461 -18.74 8.97 14.13
N THR A 462 -18.72 8.70 12.82
CA THR A 462 -17.71 7.83 12.19
C THR A 462 -16.67 8.70 11.47
N PRO A 463 -15.42 8.76 11.94
CA PRO A 463 -14.37 9.47 11.23
C PRO A 463 -14.12 8.82 9.86
N VAL A 464 -13.95 9.63 8.82
CA VAL A 464 -13.89 9.15 7.43
C VAL A 464 -12.76 9.79 6.64
N MET A 465 -12.15 9.00 5.77
CA MET A 465 -11.11 9.46 4.84
C MET A 465 -11.21 8.80 3.47
N VAL A 466 -10.53 9.39 2.48
CA VAL A 466 -10.43 8.81 1.14
C VAL A 466 -9.11 8.04 1.02
N THR A 467 -9.17 6.70 1.07
CA THR A 467 -8.00 5.82 1.12
C THR A 467 -7.35 5.59 -0.23
N GLU A 468 -8.07 5.86 -1.32
CA GLU A 468 -7.55 5.88 -2.68
C GLU A 468 -8.34 6.89 -3.51
N TYR A 469 -7.62 7.74 -4.24
CA TYR A 469 -8.16 8.55 -5.33
C TYR A 469 -7.06 8.81 -6.37
N GLY A 470 -7.38 8.71 -7.66
CA GLY A 470 -6.42 8.96 -8.74
C GLY A 470 -6.88 8.46 -10.10
N VAL A 471 -6.28 8.95 -11.17
CA VAL A 471 -6.64 8.62 -12.57
C VAL A 471 -5.43 8.09 -13.30
N ASP A 472 -5.61 7.14 -14.22
CA ASP A 472 -4.48 6.65 -15.00
C ASP A 472 -4.04 7.74 -15.99
N THR A 473 -2.74 8.00 -16.04
CA THR A 473 -2.17 9.12 -16.79
C THR A 473 -0.90 8.69 -17.49
N ASN A 474 -0.90 8.83 -18.82
CA ASN A 474 0.27 8.63 -19.65
C ASN A 474 0.89 10.01 -19.96
N PRO A 475 2.13 10.29 -19.51
CA PRO A 475 2.78 11.58 -19.73
C PRO A 475 3.12 11.88 -21.20
N ASP A 476 2.88 10.93 -22.10
CA ASP A 476 3.00 11.12 -23.55
C ASP A 476 1.71 11.71 -24.18
N LEU A 477 0.60 11.79 -23.43
CA LEU A 477 -0.71 12.18 -23.95
C LEU A 477 -1.15 13.54 -23.41
N HIS A 478 -1.67 14.38 -24.31
CA HIS A 478 -2.05 15.76 -24.00
C HIS A 478 -3.30 16.21 -24.76
N SER A 479 -4.05 17.15 -24.18
CA SER A 479 -5.25 17.72 -24.80
C SER A 479 -5.53 19.14 -24.31
N TYR A 480 -6.02 20.00 -25.21
CA TYR A 480 -6.60 21.30 -24.84
C TYR A 480 -7.91 21.15 -24.08
N ASN A 481 -8.63 20.06 -24.34
CA ASN A 481 -9.95 19.77 -23.79
C ASN A 481 -9.90 18.40 -23.10
N PRO A 482 -9.27 18.30 -21.92
CA PRO A 482 -9.12 17.03 -21.22
C PRO A 482 -10.49 16.44 -20.85
N THR A 483 -10.66 15.14 -21.08
CA THR A 483 -11.90 14.38 -20.85
C THR A 483 -11.62 13.04 -20.18
N VAL A 484 -12.64 12.48 -19.53
CA VAL A 484 -12.52 11.17 -18.89
C VAL A 484 -12.02 10.10 -19.88
N LYS A 485 -11.04 9.30 -19.47
CA LYS A 485 -10.40 8.23 -20.27
C LYS A 485 -9.64 8.69 -21.52
N ASP A 486 -9.20 9.95 -21.59
CA ASP A 486 -8.18 10.35 -22.56
C ASP A 486 -6.74 10.09 -22.06
N TYR A 487 -6.59 9.82 -20.75
CA TYR A 487 -5.32 9.49 -20.07
C TYR A 487 -4.28 10.63 -20.08
N THR A 488 -4.72 11.86 -20.31
CA THR A 488 -3.86 13.05 -20.37
C THR A 488 -3.42 13.54 -19.00
N GLU A 489 -2.27 14.24 -18.95
CA GLU A 489 -1.84 14.91 -17.72
C GLU A 489 -2.77 16.05 -17.31
N GLU A 490 -3.33 16.76 -18.28
CA GLU A 490 -4.27 17.85 -18.03
C GLU A 490 -5.53 17.33 -17.32
N TYR A 491 -6.02 16.13 -17.67
CA TYR A 491 -7.13 15.50 -16.95
C TYR A 491 -6.74 15.11 -15.51
N GLN A 492 -5.52 14.61 -15.29
CA GLN A 492 -4.99 14.31 -13.95
C GLN A 492 -4.98 15.54 -13.07
N LEU A 493 -4.54 16.68 -13.60
CA LEU A 493 -4.53 17.96 -12.89
C LEU A 493 -5.94 18.39 -12.46
N LEU A 494 -6.92 18.33 -13.36
CA LEU A 494 -8.30 18.69 -13.04
C LEU A 494 -8.89 17.79 -11.94
N PHE A 495 -8.67 16.48 -12.07
CA PHE A 495 -9.12 15.50 -11.08
C PHE A 495 -8.50 15.77 -9.71
N GLN A 496 -7.18 15.91 -9.68
CA GLN A 496 -6.42 16.09 -8.45
C GLN A 496 -6.79 17.41 -7.76
N ASN A 497 -6.95 18.50 -8.52
CA ASN A 497 -7.37 19.79 -7.97
C ASN A 497 -8.75 19.71 -7.32
N ASN A 498 -9.72 19.06 -7.97
CA ASN A 498 -11.06 18.87 -7.42
C ASN A 498 -11.03 18.08 -6.10
N ALA A 499 -10.26 16.99 -6.04
CA ALA A 499 -10.14 16.18 -4.83
C ALA A 499 -9.50 16.97 -3.68
N LEU A 500 -8.37 17.65 -3.93
CA LEU A 500 -7.65 18.43 -2.92
C LEU A 500 -8.51 19.58 -2.35
N LYS A 501 -9.23 20.31 -3.21
CA LYS A 501 -10.20 21.32 -2.75
C LYS A 501 -11.28 20.71 -1.88
N THR A 502 -11.89 19.62 -2.34
CA THR A 502 -12.96 18.92 -1.62
C THR A 502 -12.53 18.54 -0.20
N PHE A 503 -11.30 18.05 -0.01
CA PHE A 503 -10.77 17.67 1.30
C PHE A 503 -10.45 18.87 2.18
N ASN A 504 -9.87 19.94 1.62
CA ASN A 504 -9.51 21.14 2.37
C ASN A 504 -10.73 21.94 2.85
N GLU A 505 -11.83 21.90 2.10
CA GLU A 505 -13.09 22.57 2.45
C GLU A 505 -13.90 21.83 3.53
N ARG A 506 -13.52 20.59 3.90
CA ARG A 506 -14.27 19.73 4.83
C ARG A 506 -13.43 19.32 6.01
N GLU A 507 -13.60 19.97 7.15
CA GLU A 507 -12.84 19.67 8.38
C GLU A 507 -13.01 18.22 8.86
N PHE A 508 -14.21 17.66 8.75
CA PHE A 508 -14.53 16.28 9.17
C PHE A 508 -13.80 15.18 8.37
N ILE A 509 -13.26 15.50 7.20
CA ILE A 509 -12.46 14.55 6.41
C ILE A 509 -11.04 14.51 6.97
N LEU A 510 -10.59 13.32 7.39
CA LEU A 510 -9.23 13.16 7.96
C LEU A 510 -8.12 13.53 6.94
N GLY A 511 -8.40 13.31 5.66
CA GLY A 511 -7.49 13.57 4.54
C GLY A 511 -7.70 12.54 3.44
N GLY A 512 -6.66 12.31 2.66
CA GLY A 512 -6.70 11.27 1.64
C GLY A 512 -5.34 10.82 1.14
N TYR A 513 -5.31 9.62 0.57
CA TYR A 513 -4.13 9.02 -0.05
C TYR A 513 -4.29 9.00 -1.57
N VAL A 514 -3.41 9.72 -2.27
CA VAL A 514 -3.32 9.62 -3.74
C VAL A 514 -2.99 8.19 -4.09
N TRP A 515 -3.79 7.58 -4.96
CA TRP A 515 -3.53 6.29 -5.58
C TRP A 515 -2.97 6.54 -6.98
N ALA A 516 -1.65 6.60 -7.17
CA ALA A 516 -0.59 6.31 -6.20
C ALA A 516 0.53 7.36 -6.24
N MET A 517 1.53 7.24 -5.37
CA MET A 517 2.75 8.06 -5.45
C MET A 517 3.51 7.79 -6.75
N PHE A 518 3.67 6.51 -7.08
CA PHE A 518 4.43 6.02 -8.23
C PHE A 518 3.54 5.13 -9.10
N ASP A 519 3.74 5.16 -10.42
CA ASP A 519 3.24 4.10 -11.29
C ASP A 519 3.84 2.76 -10.85
N PHE A 520 3.13 1.66 -11.04
CA PHE A 520 3.54 0.34 -10.52
C PHE A 520 3.13 -0.80 -11.45
N GLY A 521 3.73 -1.98 -11.24
CA GLY A 521 3.51 -3.16 -12.04
C GLY A 521 2.19 -3.86 -11.76
N SER A 522 1.41 -4.09 -12.80
CA SER A 522 0.20 -4.90 -12.78
C SER A 522 0.11 -5.72 -14.07
N GLU A 523 0.44 -7.01 -13.99
CA GLU A 523 0.57 -7.91 -15.14
C GLU A 523 -0.69 -7.97 -16.03
N ILE A 524 -1.85 -7.66 -15.47
CA ILE A 524 -3.16 -7.74 -16.12
C ILE A 524 -3.57 -6.45 -16.84
N ARG A 525 -2.90 -5.33 -16.61
CA ARG A 525 -3.27 -4.01 -17.17
C ARG A 525 -2.81 -3.87 -18.62
N ASN A 526 -3.68 -3.30 -19.45
CA ASN A 526 -3.41 -2.93 -20.84
C ASN A 526 -4.34 -1.77 -21.23
N GLU A 527 -3.99 -0.57 -20.81
CA GLU A 527 -4.79 0.63 -21.01
C GLU A 527 -3.89 1.88 -21.07
N GLY A 528 -4.43 3.03 -21.48
CA GLY A 528 -3.67 4.29 -21.51
C GLY A 528 -2.43 4.29 -22.42
N GLY A 529 -2.31 3.31 -23.32
CA GLY A 529 -1.17 3.15 -24.22
C GLY A 529 0.02 2.38 -23.64
N LYS A 530 -0.05 1.87 -22.39
CA LYS A 530 0.98 1.00 -21.82
C LYS A 530 0.38 -0.34 -21.37
N LYS A 531 1.24 -1.36 -21.31
CA LYS A 531 0.91 -2.71 -20.83
C LYS A 531 1.64 -2.98 -19.53
N GLY A 532 1.06 -3.84 -18.68
CA GLY A 532 1.71 -4.32 -17.46
C GLY A 532 1.84 -3.27 -16.35
N ARG A 533 1.18 -2.12 -16.48
CA ARG A 533 1.38 -0.96 -15.59
C ARG A 533 0.05 -0.34 -15.19
N ASN A 534 -0.06 -0.01 -13.92
CA ASN A 534 -1.02 0.97 -13.43
C ASN A 534 -0.34 2.35 -13.50
N GLN A 535 -0.99 3.31 -14.16
CA GLN A 535 -0.37 4.59 -14.53
C GLN A 535 -0.90 5.77 -13.70
N LYS A 536 -1.46 5.51 -12.52
CA LYS A 536 -2.06 6.56 -11.69
C LYS A 536 -1.06 7.34 -10.84
N GLY A 537 0.22 6.99 -10.90
CA GLY A 537 1.28 7.62 -10.14
C GLY A 537 1.34 9.13 -10.37
N LEU A 538 1.71 9.88 -9.34
CA LEU A 538 2.23 11.24 -9.49
C LEU A 538 3.61 11.25 -10.16
N VAL A 539 4.34 10.14 -10.05
CA VAL A 539 5.67 9.94 -10.61
C VAL A 539 5.70 8.61 -11.36
N THR A 540 6.49 8.51 -12.43
CA THR A 540 6.67 7.26 -13.18
C THR A 540 7.34 6.16 -12.36
N ILE A 541 7.15 4.90 -12.77
CA ILE A 541 7.63 3.71 -12.06
C ILE A 541 9.17 3.68 -11.89
N ASP A 542 9.91 4.33 -12.79
CA ASP A 542 11.37 4.48 -12.74
C ASP A 542 11.83 5.69 -11.92
N ARG A 543 10.89 6.41 -11.29
CA ARG A 543 11.09 7.61 -10.46
C ARG A 543 11.66 8.82 -11.21
N LYS A 544 11.68 8.82 -12.55
CA LYS A 544 12.32 9.91 -13.32
C LYS A 544 11.39 11.07 -13.66
N ILE A 545 10.14 10.80 -14.01
CA ILE A 545 9.20 11.85 -14.45
C ILE A 545 8.22 12.12 -13.32
N LYS A 546 8.30 13.33 -12.76
CA LYS A 546 7.25 13.91 -11.91
C LYS A 546 6.20 14.54 -12.84
N LYS A 547 5.00 13.96 -12.86
CA LYS A 547 3.86 14.44 -13.64
C LYS A 547 3.37 15.78 -13.09
N ASP A 548 2.59 16.52 -13.85
CA ASP A 548 2.17 17.86 -13.40
C ASP A 548 1.34 17.82 -12.10
N ALA A 549 0.56 16.74 -11.89
CA ALA A 549 -0.17 16.52 -10.65
C ALA A 549 0.74 16.42 -9.40
N PHE A 550 2.01 16.00 -9.54
CA PHE A 550 2.99 16.05 -8.45
C PHE A 550 3.18 17.48 -7.96
N TYR A 551 3.40 18.42 -8.89
CA TYR A 551 3.62 19.82 -8.53
C TYR A 551 2.35 20.49 -8.03
N LEU A 552 1.18 20.06 -8.48
CA LEU A 552 -0.08 20.51 -7.90
C LEU A 552 -0.19 20.09 -6.43
N CYS A 553 0.04 18.82 -6.11
CA CYS A 553 0.11 18.35 -4.72
C CYS A 553 1.15 19.11 -3.90
N LYS A 554 2.35 19.34 -4.47
CA LYS A 554 3.40 20.15 -3.84
C LYS A 554 2.92 21.57 -3.51
N ALA A 555 2.17 22.21 -4.40
CA ALA A 555 1.62 23.54 -4.18
C ALA A 555 0.54 23.56 -3.07
N TYR A 556 -0.19 22.46 -2.86
CA TYR A 556 -1.14 22.35 -1.74
C TYR A 556 -0.46 22.02 -0.40
N TRP A 557 0.61 21.23 -0.41
CA TRP A 557 1.11 20.58 0.82
C TRP A 557 2.44 21.12 1.31
N SER A 558 3.34 21.51 0.40
CA SER A 558 4.69 21.90 0.76
C SER A 558 4.76 23.34 1.29
N LYS A 559 5.59 23.52 2.32
CA LYS A 559 5.97 24.85 2.83
C LYS A 559 7.11 25.48 2.01
N GLU A 560 7.79 24.70 1.17
CA GLU A 560 8.82 25.21 0.27
C GLU A 560 8.16 26.01 -0.86
N LEU A 561 8.48 27.30 -0.95
CA LEU A 561 7.93 28.17 -1.98
C LEU A 561 8.52 27.83 -3.36
N PHE A 562 7.67 27.67 -4.36
CA PHE A 562 8.09 27.39 -5.73
C PHE A 562 7.05 27.85 -6.76
N VAL A 563 7.44 27.81 -8.03
CA VAL A 563 6.54 27.98 -9.17
C VAL A 563 6.88 26.95 -10.25
N LYS A 564 5.87 26.40 -10.92
CA LYS A 564 6.02 25.46 -12.03
C LYS A 564 5.01 25.78 -13.13
N LEU A 565 5.45 25.83 -14.38
CA LEU A 565 4.59 25.81 -15.56
C LEU A 565 4.20 24.36 -15.86
N ALA A 566 2.89 24.10 -15.92
CA ALA A 566 2.36 22.81 -16.34
C ALA A 566 2.35 22.69 -17.88
N GLY A 567 2.19 21.46 -18.38
CA GLY A 567 2.15 21.16 -19.80
C GLY A 567 3.53 21.27 -20.48
N SER A 568 4.62 21.06 -19.74
CA SER A 568 5.98 21.12 -20.29
C SER A 568 6.26 19.99 -21.30
N ARG A 569 5.44 18.94 -21.30
CA ARG A 569 5.47 17.84 -22.28
C ARG A 569 4.46 18.03 -23.42
N PHE A 570 3.48 18.91 -23.26
CA PHE A 570 2.59 19.39 -24.32
C PHE A 570 3.24 20.51 -25.14
N VAL A 571 4.35 20.17 -25.79
CA VAL A 571 5.24 21.10 -26.50
C VAL A 571 4.61 21.60 -27.80
N ASN A 572 4.12 20.70 -28.65
CA ASN A 572 3.59 21.04 -29.98
C ASN A 572 2.12 21.46 -29.90
N ARG A 573 1.84 22.74 -30.08
CA ARG A 573 0.50 23.31 -29.90
C ARG A 573 0.01 23.98 -31.19
N HIS A 574 -1.03 23.44 -31.81
CA HIS A 574 -1.54 23.99 -33.07
C HIS A 574 -2.47 25.22 -32.91
N GLU A 575 -3.03 25.47 -31.71
CA GLU A 575 -3.91 26.61 -31.48
C GLU A 575 -3.11 27.92 -31.30
N GLU A 576 -3.62 29.05 -31.81
CA GLU A 576 -2.99 30.36 -31.62
C GLU A 576 -3.12 30.85 -30.17
N LEU A 577 -4.29 30.64 -29.56
CA LEU A 577 -4.61 31.06 -28.21
C LEU A 577 -4.57 29.85 -27.30
N ASN A 578 -3.79 29.94 -26.24
CA ASN A 578 -3.50 28.82 -25.37
C ASN A 578 -3.80 29.18 -23.91
N ASP A 579 -4.30 28.22 -23.16
CA ASP A 579 -4.30 28.32 -21.70
C ASP A 579 -2.91 27.94 -21.18
N ILE A 580 -2.33 28.81 -20.35
CA ILE A 580 -1.06 28.57 -19.64
C ILE A 580 -1.37 28.38 -18.16
N VAL A 581 -1.12 27.17 -17.67
CA VAL A 581 -1.38 26.77 -16.28
C VAL A 581 -0.10 26.89 -15.46
N VAL A 582 -0.20 27.52 -14.29
CA VAL A 582 0.88 27.69 -13.32
C VAL A 582 0.49 27.00 -12.01
N LEU A 583 1.40 26.19 -11.48
CA LEU A 583 1.28 25.46 -10.22
C LEU A 583 2.22 26.12 -9.21
N SER A 584 1.69 26.69 -8.14
CA SER A 584 2.51 27.44 -7.17
C SER A 584 1.76 27.72 -5.85
N ASN A 585 2.48 27.65 -4.74
CA ASN A 585 2.05 28.13 -3.42
C ASN A 585 2.38 29.62 -3.16
N VAL A 586 2.81 30.35 -4.18
CA VAL A 586 3.02 31.80 -4.15
C VAL A 586 1.84 32.51 -4.82
N GLU A 587 1.40 33.64 -4.25
CA GLU A 587 0.18 34.34 -4.68
C GLU A 587 0.39 35.22 -5.93
N ASN A 588 1.48 36.00 -5.95
CA ASN A 588 1.78 36.92 -7.06
C ASN A 588 2.58 36.21 -8.15
N ILE A 589 1.97 36.09 -9.33
CA ILE A 589 2.54 35.43 -10.51
C ILE A 589 2.55 36.38 -11.71
N LYS A 590 3.69 36.49 -12.38
CA LYS A 590 3.85 37.22 -13.65
C LYS A 590 4.21 36.27 -14.77
N LEU A 591 3.53 36.41 -15.90
CA LEU A 591 3.77 35.60 -17.09
C LEU A 591 4.42 36.44 -18.20
N TYR A 592 5.41 35.85 -18.85
CA TYR A 592 6.10 36.41 -20.00
C TYR A 592 6.13 35.39 -21.15
N VAL A 593 6.01 35.87 -22.37
CA VAL A 593 6.20 35.06 -23.59
C VAL A 593 7.17 35.80 -24.50
N ASN A 594 8.26 35.15 -24.90
CA ASN A 594 9.32 35.73 -25.72
C ASN A 594 9.82 37.07 -25.14
N GLU A 595 10.14 37.06 -23.84
CA GLU A 595 10.57 38.21 -23.03
C GLU A 595 9.53 39.35 -22.88
N LYS A 596 8.36 39.24 -23.50
CA LYS A 596 7.28 40.24 -23.39
C LYS A 596 6.39 39.90 -22.20
N PHE A 597 6.15 40.87 -21.33
CA PHE A 597 5.17 40.75 -20.25
C PHE A 597 3.76 40.55 -20.82
N ILE A 598 3.07 39.51 -20.35
CA ILE A 598 1.71 39.18 -20.78
C ILE A 598 0.69 39.65 -19.74
N ALA A 599 0.83 39.19 -18.49
CA ALA A 599 -0.12 39.48 -17.43
C ALA A 599 0.48 39.17 -16.04
N GLU A 600 -0.17 39.72 -15.02
CA GLU A 600 0.07 39.46 -13.61
C GLU A 600 -1.23 38.96 -12.96
N LEU A 601 -1.13 37.92 -12.15
CA LEU A 601 -2.22 37.38 -11.33
C LEU A 601 -1.81 37.46 -9.86
N ASN A 602 -2.78 37.80 -9.01
CA ASN A 602 -2.67 37.67 -7.57
C ASN A 602 -3.79 36.75 -7.10
N ASP A 603 -3.45 35.49 -6.87
CA ASP A 603 -4.40 34.43 -6.57
C ASP A 603 -3.80 33.43 -5.59
N LYS A 604 -4.58 33.03 -4.58
CA LYS A 604 -4.16 32.08 -3.56
C LYS A 604 -4.31 30.64 -4.01
N GLU A 605 -5.07 30.39 -5.07
CA GLU A 605 -5.31 29.06 -5.60
C GLU A 605 -4.00 28.41 -6.05
N PRO A 606 -3.69 27.17 -5.62
CA PRO A 606 -2.46 26.49 -6.02
C PRO A 606 -2.31 26.28 -7.53
N MET A 607 -3.42 26.14 -8.25
CA MET A 607 -3.49 26.04 -9.71
C MET A 607 -4.08 27.31 -10.30
N LYS A 608 -3.28 28.03 -11.08
CA LYS A 608 -3.62 29.33 -11.69
C LYS A 608 -3.63 29.20 -13.21
N LYS A 609 -4.42 30.01 -13.89
CA LYS A 609 -4.55 29.94 -15.34
C LYS A 609 -4.52 31.33 -15.99
N PHE A 610 -3.61 31.49 -16.94
CA PHE A 610 -3.62 32.61 -17.89
C PHE A 610 -4.32 32.14 -19.16
N SER A 611 -5.53 32.64 -19.39
CA SER A 611 -6.34 32.23 -20.54
C SER A 611 -5.99 33.01 -21.80
N ASN A 612 -6.16 32.39 -22.96
CA ASN A 612 -6.00 33.03 -24.28
C ASN A 612 -4.63 33.69 -24.50
N VAL A 613 -3.55 33.06 -24.01
CA VAL A 613 -2.18 33.51 -24.27
C VAL A 613 -1.82 33.20 -25.71
N LYS A 614 -1.48 34.24 -26.48
CA LYS A 614 -1.13 34.11 -27.89
C LYS A 614 0.29 33.58 -28.06
N LEU A 615 0.44 32.52 -28.86
CA LEU A 615 1.74 31.98 -29.29
C LEU A 615 2.02 32.35 -30.76
N GLU A 616 3.24 32.78 -31.05
CA GLU A 616 3.73 33.01 -32.43
C GLU A 616 4.02 31.66 -33.10
N LEU A 617 3.88 31.54 -34.43
CA LEU A 617 4.18 30.28 -35.12
C LEU A 617 5.66 29.91 -34.93
N GLY A 618 5.95 28.65 -34.59
CA GLY A 618 7.29 28.19 -34.21
C GLY A 618 7.55 28.27 -32.70
N GLU A 619 8.81 28.44 -32.33
CA GLU A 619 9.26 28.39 -30.93
C GLU A 619 8.79 29.62 -30.11
N ASN A 620 8.29 29.36 -28.90
CA ASN A 620 7.89 30.36 -27.91
C ASN A 620 8.47 30.00 -26.54
N ILE A 621 9.19 30.93 -25.93
CA ILE A 621 9.69 30.78 -24.56
C ILE A 621 8.64 31.36 -23.61
N VAL A 622 8.06 30.51 -22.78
CA VAL A 622 7.09 30.90 -21.75
C VAL A 622 7.79 30.88 -20.41
N LYS A 623 7.92 32.06 -19.79
CA LYS A 623 8.56 32.24 -18.48
C LYS A 623 7.55 32.72 -17.46
N VAL A 624 7.63 32.17 -16.25
CA VAL A 624 6.84 32.63 -15.10
C VAL A 624 7.77 33.13 -13.99
N GLU A 625 7.35 34.21 -13.33
CA GLU A 625 7.99 34.73 -12.12
C GLU A 625 6.96 34.76 -10.99
N ALA A 626 7.28 34.11 -9.87
CA ALA A 626 6.48 34.13 -8.66
C ALA A 626 7.19 34.97 -7.59
N ILE A 627 6.49 35.93 -6.99
CA ILE A 627 7.07 36.89 -6.06
C ILE A 627 6.44 36.71 -4.68
N ASP A 628 7.24 36.34 -3.68
CA ASP A 628 6.75 36.17 -2.31
C ASP A 628 6.61 37.51 -1.57
N ASN A 629 6.08 37.47 -0.34
CA ASN A 629 5.88 38.65 0.50
C ASN A 629 7.20 39.34 0.90
N ASN A 630 8.32 38.62 0.83
CA ASN A 630 9.66 39.14 1.10
C ASN A 630 10.36 39.68 -0.17
N LYS A 631 9.66 39.68 -1.32
CA LYS A 631 10.15 40.06 -2.64
C LYS A 631 11.23 39.11 -3.20
N ASN A 632 11.31 37.89 -2.68
CA ASN A 632 12.07 36.83 -3.35
C ASN A 632 11.35 36.43 -4.62
N THR A 633 12.10 36.17 -5.69
CA THR A 633 11.55 35.77 -6.98
C THR A 633 11.92 34.32 -7.28
N TYR A 634 10.92 33.53 -7.61
CA TYR A 634 11.04 32.14 -8.07
C TYR A 634 10.65 32.10 -9.53
N THR A 635 11.34 31.29 -10.35
CA THR A 635 11.09 31.28 -11.79
C THR A 635 11.03 29.86 -12.34
N ASP A 636 10.18 29.66 -13.33
CA ASP A 636 10.18 28.47 -14.18
C ASP A 636 10.02 28.91 -15.63
N GLU A 637 10.54 28.10 -16.56
CA GLU A 637 10.53 28.39 -17.98
C GLU A 637 10.30 27.11 -18.77
N ILE A 638 9.46 27.18 -19.79
CA ILE A 638 9.25 26.10 -20.76
C ILE A 638 9.30 26.65 -22.17
N THR A 639 9.71 25.80 -23.11
CA THR A 639 9.66 26.09 -24.53
C THR A 639 8.45 25.38 -25.14
N LEU A 640 7.54 26.14 -25.74
CA LEU A 640 6.41 25.63 -26.51
C LEU A 640 6.65 25.88 -27.99
N ASN A 641 6.19 24.98 -28.85
CA ASN A 641 6.30 25.11 -30.29
C ASN A 641 4.91 25.19 -30.89
N ARG A 642 4.53 26.36 -31.43
CA ARG A 642 3.27 26.48 -32.13
C ARG A 642 3.39 25.91 -33.54
N THR A 643 2.56 24.93 -33.86
CA THR A 643 2.52 24.25 -35.16
C THR A 643 1.30 24.68 -35.98
N GLU A 644 1.27 24.36 -37.28
CA GLU A 644 0.07 24.55 -38.10
C GLU A 644 -0.92 23.39 -37.96
N GLU A 645 -0.40 22.18 -37.74
CA GLU A 645 -1.18 20.94 -37.64
C GLU A 645 -1.08 20.35 -36.23
N GLU A 646 -2.10 19.56 -35.87
CA GLU A 646 -2.15 18.82 -34.60
C GLU A 646 -1.10 17.71 -34.54
N ASP A 647 -0.46 17.54 -33.39
CA ASP A 647 0.48 16.44 -33.14
C ASP A 647 -0.28 15.18 -32.69
N GLU A 648 -0.47 14.24 -33.62
CA GLU A 648 -1.19 12.99 -33.36
C GLU A 648 -0.54 12.11 -32.27
N SER A 649 0.72 12.36 -31.87
CA SER A 649 1.37 11.58 -30.81
C SER A 649 0.77 11.82 -29.43
N TYR A 650 0.11 12.97 -29.22
CA TYR A 650 -0.57 13.32 -27.98
C TYR A 650 -1.93 12.67 -27.80
N VAL A 651 -2.48 12.07 -28.86
CA VAL A 651 -3.80 11.47 -28.84
C VAL A 651 -3.67 9.96 -28.71
N LEU A 652 -4.36 9.38 -27.72
CA LEU A 652 -4.41 7.93 -27.58
C LEU A 652 -5.08 7.31 -28.81
N LYS A 653 -4.28 6.63 -29.63
CA LYS A 653 -4.79 5.85 -30.77
C LYS A 653 -5.58 4.66 -30.23
N LYS A 654 -6.91 4.78 -30.24
CA LYS A 654 -7.80 3.66 -29.92
C LYS A 654 -7.59 2.58 -30.98
N PRO A 655 -7.36 1.31 -30.61
CA PRO A 655 -7.36 0.23 -31.59
C PRO A 655 -8.65 0.30 -32.40
N GLU A 656 -8.58 0.02 -33.71
CA GLU A 656 -9.77 -0.24 -34.53
C GLU A 656 -10.44 -1.53 -34.06
N THR A 657 -11.08 -1.48 -32.90
CA THR A 657 -12.01 -2.50 -32.42
C THR A 657 -13.37 -1.87 -32.43
N THR A 658 -14.09 -2.14 -33.52
CA THR A 658 -15.55 -2.08 -33.68
C THR A 658 -16.23 -0.95 -32.90
N THR A 659 -16.47 0.15 -33.61
CA THR A 659 -17.55 1.10 -33.35
C THR A 659 -18.90 0.38 -33.30
N HIS A 660 -19.16 -0.35 -32.23
CA HIS A 660 -20.47 -0.78 -31.74
C HIS A 660 -20.24 -1.32 -30.33
N VAL A 661 -20.13 -0.43 -29.34
CA VAL A 661 -20.67 -0.79 -28.02
C VAL A 661 -22.18 -0.75 -28.17
N THR A 662 -22.73 -1.77 -28.85
CA THR A 662 -24.11 -2.16 -28.65
C THR A 662 -24.15 -2.54 -27.18
N ASN A 663 -24.95 -1.86 -26.37
CA ASN A 663 -25.24 -2.37 -25.04
C ASN A 663 -25.66 -3.83 -25.25
N TRP A 664 -24.87 -4.78 -24.77
CA TRP A 664 -25.00 -6.19 -25.13
C TRP A 664 -26.39 -6.75 -24.77
N PHE A 665 -27.11 -6.05 -23.89
CA PHE A 665 -28.47 -6.31 -23.46
C PHE A 665 -29.57 -5.61 -24.29
N GLN A 666 -29.26 -4.70 -25.22
CA GLN A 666 -30.23 -4.11 -26.17
C GLN A 666 -30.86 -5.16 -27.10
N LYS A 667 -30.30 -6.37 -27.17
CA LYS A 667 -30.88 -7.52 -27.85
C LYS A 667 -32.05 -8.15 -27.08
N PHE A 668 -32.28 -7.76 -25.83
CA PHE A 668 -33.37 -8.26 -25.00
C PHE A 668 -34.47 -7.20 -24.91
N ASP A 669 -35.72 -7.63 -25.07
CA ASP A 669 -36.88 -6.78 -24.85
C ASP A 669 -37.10 -6.58 -23.34
N LEU A 670 -36.91 -5.34 -22.88
CA LEU A 670 -37.01 -4.94 -21.48
C LEU A 670 -38.21 -4.01 -21.20
N THR A 671 -39.10 -3.76 -22.16
CA THR A 671 -40.14 -2.72 -22.01
C THR A 671 -41.33 -3.13 -21.13
N ASP A 672 -41.53 -4.43 -20.89
CA ASP A 672 -42.66 -4.98 -20.11
C ASP A 672 -42.24 -6.10 -19.12
N VAL A 673 -41.14 -5.91 -18.38
CA VAL A 673 -40.63 -6.94 -17.46
C VAL A 673 -41.29 -6.84 -16.08
N GLN A 674 -42.17 -7.79 -15.76
CA GLN A 674 -42.72 -7.97 -14.41
C GLN A 674 -41.70 -8.65 -13.47
N GLU A 675 -41.66 -8.22 -12.20
CA GLU A 675 -40.88 -8.86 -11.14
C GLU A 675 -41.29 -10.34 -10.96
N VAL A 676 -40.29 -11.20 -10.74
CA VAL A 676 -40.47 -12.64 -10.60
C VAL A 676 -40.46 -13.00 -9.13
N THR A 677 -41.54 -13.61 -8.62
CA THR A 677 -41.52 -14.24 -7.29
C THR A 677 -40.68 -15.51 -7.36
N LEU A 678 -39.57 -15.53 -6.63
CA LEU A 678 -38.64 -16.66 -6.61
C LEU A 678 -39.23 -17.85 -5.83
N LYS A 679 -39.28 -19.01 -6.48
CA LYS A 679 -39.62 -20.31 -5.89
C LYS A 679 -38.41 -20.87 -5.14
N GLU A 680 -38.67 -21.34 -3.92
CA GLU A 680 -37.68 -22.05 -3.11
C GLU A 680 -37.27 -23.37 -3.76
N GLY A 681 -35.98 -23.72 -3.69
CA GLY A 681 -35.43 -24.94 -4.30
C GLY A 681 -35.07 -24.83 -5.80
N TYR A 682 -35.19 -23.65 -6.41
CA TYR A 682 -34.86 -23.38 -7.81
C TYR A 682 -33.73 -22.36 -7.95
N TYR A 683 -32.94 -22.46 -9.02
CA TYR A 683 -31.86 -21.50 -9.29
C TYR A 683 -32.38 -20.08 -9.48
N SER A 684 -31.53 -19.08 -9.23
CA SER A 684 -31.85 -17.66 -9.28
C SER A 684 -30.59 -16.81 -9.52
N THR A 685 -30.77 -15.52 -9.73
CA THR A 685 -29.65 -14.56 -9.81
C THR A 685 -28.90 -14.39 -8.49
N PHE A 686 -29.41 -14.94 -7.38
CA PHE A 686 -28.75 -14.95 -6.07
C PHE A 686 -27.87 -16.18 -5.84
N ASP A 687 -27.90 -17.16 -6.75
CA ASP A 687 -26.98 -18.31 -6.71
C ASP A 687 -25.60 -17.93 -7.21
N THR A 688 -24.58 -18.57 -6.63
CA THR A 688 -23.19 -18.36 -7.06
C THR A 688 -22.98 -18.91 -8.45
N LEU A 689 -22.02 -18.35 -9.20
CA LEU A 689 -21.71 -18.85 -10.53
C LEU A 689 -21.25 -20.33 -10.47
N ASP A 690 -20.54 -20.75 -9.43
CA ASP A 690 -20.20 -22.18 -9.26
C ASP A 690 -21.43 -23.07 -9.08
N GLU A 691 -22.45 -22.62 -8.34
CA GLU A 691 -23.72 -23.35 -8.22
C GLU A 691 -24.43 -23.43 -9.56
N LEU A 692 -24.49 -22.34 -10.32
CA LEU A 692 -25.04 -22.36 -11.69
C LEU A 692 -24.25 -23.31 -12.59
N TYR A 693 -22.92 -23.39 -12.44
CA TYR A 693 -22.06 -24.25 -13.25
C TYR A 693 -22.17 -25.75 -12.92
N LYS A 694 -22.70 -26.13 -11.76
CA LYS A 694 -22.96 -27.53 -11.39
C LYS A 694 -24.13 -28.14 -12.16
N ASN A 695 -25.01 -27.31 -12.74
CA ASN A 695 -26.16 -27.74 -13.53
C ASN A 695 -26.03 -27.21 -14.97
N GLU A 696 -26.03 -28.09 -15.97
CA GLU A 696 -25.79 -27.68 -17.36
C GLU A 696 -26.86 -26.72 -17.92
N GLU A 697 -28.12 -26.80 -17.45
CA GLU A 697 -29.19 -25.87 -17.85
C GLU A 697 -28.96 -24.48 -17.24
N ALA A 698 -28.66 -24.41 -15.94
CA ALA A 698 -28.39 -23.15 -15.25
C ALA A 698 -27.13 -22.46 -15.79
N LYS A 699 -26.08 -23.25 -16.07
CA LYS A 699 -24.86 -22.81 -16.76
C LYS A 699 -25.13 -22.29 -18.15
N ALA A 700 -26.00 -22.95 -18.93
CA ALA A 700 -26.37 -22.50 -20.26
C ALA A 700 -27.11 -21.15 -20.20
N VAL A 701 -28.01 -20.97 -19.23
CA VAL A 701 -28.66 -19.68 -18.98
C VAL A 701 -27.61 -18.63 -18.65
N PHE A 702 -26.67 -18.88 -17.73
CA PHE A 702 -25.61 -17.91 -17.45
C PHE A 702 -24.75 -17.57 -18.68
N LYS A 703 -24.29 -18.57 -19.44
CA LYS A 703 -23.48 -18.36 -20.65
C LYS A 703 -24.23 -17.61 -21.75
N LYS A 704 -25.54 -17.79 -21.87
CA LYS A 704 -26.40 -17.05 -22.82
C LYS A 704 -26.32 -15.53 -22.61
N TYR A 705 -26.23 -15.10 -21.35
CA TYR A 705 -26.15 -13.69 -20.99
C TYR A 705 -24.70 -13.19 -20.88
N PHE A 706 -23.77 -14.01 -20.38
CA PHE A 706 -22.43 -13.55 -19.96
C PHE A 706 -21.26 -14.32 -20.60
N GLY A 707 -21.46 -15.01 -21.73
CA GLY A 707 -20.47 -15.91 -22.35
C GLY A 707 -19.03 -15.39 -22.44
N ASP A 708 -18.83 -14.17 -22.96
CA ASP A 708 -17.48 -13.60 -23.12
C ASP A 708 -16.83 -13.21 -21.78
N ILE A 709 -17.64 -12.83 -20.80
CA ILE A 709 -17.21 -12.43 -19.45
C ILE A 709 -16.88 -13.68 -18.60
N ALA A 710 -17.64 -14.74 -18.83
CA ALA A 710 -17.59 -16.00 -18.09
C ALA A 710 -16.24 -16.72 -18.20
N GLU A 711 -15.49 -16.50 -19.28
CA GLU A 711 -14.26 -17.22 -19.61
C GLU A 711 -12.98 -16.48 -19.20
N SER A 712 -13.09 -15.30 -18.59
CA SER A 712 -11.93 -14.56 -18.07
C SER A 712 -11.34 -15.19 -16.80
N SER A 713 -10.01 -15.11 -16.64
CA SER A 713 -9.28 -15.62 -15.47
C SER A 713 -9.71 -14.95 -14.16
N GLN A 714 -10.01 -13.64 -14.19
CA GLN A 714 -10.60 -12.89 -13.07
C GLN A 714 -11.97 -13.45 -12.69
N MET A 715 -12.85 -13.70 -13.67
CA MET A 715 -14.17 -14.26 -13.38
C MET A 715 -14.07 -15.67 -12.81
N SER A 716 -13.15 -16.50 -13.31
CA SER A 716 -12.87 -17.83 -12.77
C SER A 716 -12.49 -17.80 -11.29
N ALA A 717 -11.74 -16.78 -10.85
CA ALA A 717 -11.33 -16.64 -9.46
C ALA A 717 -12.50 -16.32 -8.51
N MET A 718 -13.57 -15.73 -9.03
CA MET A 718 -14.71 -15.24 -8.27
C MET A 718 -15.95 -16.12 -8.39
N ARG A 719 -15.95 -17.18 -9.21
CA ARG A 719 -17.18 -17.95 -9.51
C ARG A 719 -17.86 -18.55 -8.28
N GLY A 720 -17.08 -19.02 -7.31
CA GLY A 720 -17.59 -19.57 -6.05
C GLY A 720 -18.17 -18.54 -5.07
N LEU A 721 -18.05 -17.24 -5.37
CA LEU A 721 -18.49 -16.15 -4.50
C LEU A 721 -19.46 -15.19 -5.20
N MET A 722 -19.31 -15.01 -6.51
CA MET A 722 -20.06 -14.05 -7.29
C MET A 722 -21.43 -14.60 -7.68
N THR A 723 -22.44 -13.76 -7.62
CA THR A 723 -23.80 -14.01 -8.13
C THR A 723 -24.12 -13.02 -9.24
N ILE A 724 -25.12 -13.32 -10.10
CA ILE A 724 -25.55 -12.39 -11.16
C ILE A 724 -26.09 -11.08 -10.53
N ASP A 725 -26.75 -11.17 -9.38
CA ASP A 725 -27.18 -10.00 -8.60
C ASP A 725 -25.97 -9.14 -8.18
N SER A 726 -24.92 -9.76 -7.62
CA SER A 726 -23.70 -9.04 -7.23
C SER A 726 -22.97 -8.41 -8.43
N MET A 727 -23.06 -9.03 -9.62
CA MET A 727 -22.54 -8.43 -10.86
C MET A 727 -23.32 -7.17 -11.23
N SER A 728 -24.64 -7.17 -11.06
CA SER A 728 -25.48 -6.03 -11.47
C SER A 728 -25.23 -4.76 -10.68
N LYS A 729 -24.76 -4.90 -9.45
CA LYS A 729 -24.37 -3.79 -8.58
C LYS A 729 -23.06 -3.12 -9.00
N ARG A 730 -22.35 -3.65 -10.01
CA ARG A 730 -21.08 -3.10 -10.50
C ARG A 730 -21.27 -2.39 -11.84
N SER A 731 -20.87 -1.12 -11.87
CA SER A 731 -20.92 -0.27 -13.06
C SER A 731 -20.20 -0.88 -14.27
N ARG A 732 -19.11 -1.64 -14.05
CA ARG A 732 -18.37 -2.32 -15.13
C ARG A 732 -19.24 -3.23 -16.00
N PHE A 733 -20.28 -3.85 -15.45
CA PHE A 733 -21.12 -4.81 -16.18
C PHE A 733 -22.36 -4.16 -16.81
N ASN A 734 -22.74 -2.95 -16.37
CA ASN A 734 -23.92 -2.21 -16.84
C ASN A 734 -25.18 -3.09 -16.97
N ILE A 735 -25.44 -3.98 -16.00
CA ILE A 735 -26.59 -4.89 -16.04
C ILE A 735 -27.83 -4.10 -15.59
N PRO A 736 -28.86 -3.91 -16.44
CA PRO A 736 -30.10 -3.27 -16.02
C PRO A 736 -30.82 -4.13 -14.98
N LYS A 737 -31.54 -3.49 -14.04
CA LYS A 737 -32.30 -4.20 -13.00
C LYS A 737 -33.36 -5.12 -13.62
N GLU A 738 -33.96 -4.68 -14.73
CA GLU A 738 -34.97 -5.40 -15.49
C GLU A 738 -34.41 -6.71 -16.07
N LEU A 739 -33.12 -6.73 -16.44
CA LEU A 739 -32.48 -7.93 -16.97
C LEU A 739 -32.35 -9.03 -15.91
N LEU A 740 -32.21 -8.67 -14.62
CA LEU A 740 -32.21 -9.66 -13.54
C LEU A 740 -33.54 -10.41 -13.45
N SER A 741 -34.66 -9.70 -13.64
CA SER A 741 -35.98 -10.34 -13.66
C SER A 741 -36.14 -11.26 -14.88
N VAL A 742 -35.59 -10.89 -16.05
CA VAL A 742 -35.58 -11.79 -17.23
C VAL A 742 -34.75 -13.05 -16.96
N ILE A 743 -33.54 -12.89 -16.41
CA ILE A 743 -32.66 -14.02 -16.07
C ILE A 743 -33.32 -14.91 -15.02
N ASN A 744 -33.98 -14.34 -14.01
CA ASN A 744 -34.73 -15.11 -13.01
C ASN A 744 -35.90 -15.89 -13.59
N LYS A 745 -36.57 -15.44 -14.67
CA LYS A 745 -37.60 -16.25 -15.35
C LYS A 745 -37.02 -17.54 -15.94
N GLU A 746 -35.77 -17.50 -16.41
CA GLU A 746 -35.09 -18.66 -16.99
C GLU A 746 -34.40 -19.54 -15.94
N LEU A 747 -33.82 -18.94 -14.88
CA LEU A 747 -33.18 -19.71 -13.81
C LEU A 747 -34.20 -20.34 -12.86
N ASN A 748 -35.25 -19.61 -12.48
CA ASN A 748 -36.19 -20.02 -11.44
C ASN A 748 -37.29 -21.00 -11.91
N VAL A 749 -36.97 -21.74 -12.98
CA VAL A 749 -37.68 -22.94 -13.44
C VAL A 749 -36.79 -24.18 -13.40
N ILE A 750 -35.49 -24.02 -13.10
CA ILE A 750 -34.49 -25.09 -13.00
C ILE A 750 -34.32 -25.48 -11.52
N PRO A 751 -34.66 -26.71 -11.11
CA PRO A 751 -34.54 -27.16 -9.71
C PRO A 751 -33.07 -27.42 -9.32
N LYS A 752 -32.72 -27.18 -8.04
CA LYS A 752 -31.36 -27.38 -7.48
C LYS A 752 -31.02 -28.83 -7.09
N ASN A 753 -31.77 -29.80 -7.61
CA ASN A 753 -31.66 -31.22 -7.22
C ASN A 753 -30.37 -31.88 -7.70
#